data_AF-A0A218W6E1-F1
#
_entry.id   AF-A0A218W6E1-F1
#
_cell.length_a   1.000
_cell.length_b   1.000
_cell.length_c   1.000
_cell.angle_alpha   90.00
_cell.angle_beta   90.00
_cell.angle_gamma   90.00
#
_symmetry.space_group_name_H-M   'P 1'
#
loop_
_entity.id
_entity.type
_entity.pdbx_description
1 polymer ?
#
loop_
_entity_poly.entity_id
_entity_poly.type
_entity_poly.pdbx_seq_one_letter_code
_entity_poly.pdbx_strand_id
1 'polypeptide(L)'
;MTYHDLIPENVITIWYSSSIPFLVILSLSLQVFLVLLAPFRRKTGNQAFHSLIWSAYLLATWVPTFTTGLILKSVRASKGISGTSVSARRLDDDILALWAPTLLRCLGGSFTIKAFSLQDNELWTRHVAVFIIQLATVFYAFLFTLPNNKLLVPTIFSLLGGSISYGYRVFSMYSASLDKYREGIVTSRQVEGNTEKLLDVLSEQRKEPLGYFFKLDVAYHYFQIFKGLIVNLEYKPLEKKQKQIVEVFRDNISSEDAFQVMLHELHYMYQVFFTNEEAFWDLYGASCWCISMILGAVALGTFAHAGKQDFNHVDIRISYALFVVPLVLDLIICQGVHWVRKSSQPLIRQSHHKESKFFKPCNMLYHIVRFICERKPKEVQIEEGVHLHVNDTCIFFQEWSEAIFCHNLVSYCLGDSPPRTIPKPHGGCQACIAKILCFLCNACGACIARIRCLAQVAAGIPLSRCLDKLVIRGSALHKAIYVSRCPLTKELWDFIYDNLWEMTTKMENGEEEFVPDFLKDVEYDDIDEYLLLWHIATELCYNTEKHGSREGNATKERIFSKILSDYMLYLMVYQPGMMSEISGMFVANYKEACEQIAKFLGGDRQLKKACEKILDSKGEIGRKYGRESLLYRACDLAENLKKLEEAKRWRITCGAWVEMLTYAARHCRGDMHIQSLSMGGELLTLVWLLMAHFGLIRHKKWRSHISHKRIIVEWEYRQEEQGELQICEV
;
A
#
# COMPACT_ATOMS: atom_id res chain seq x y z
N MET A 1 1.60 -26.90 -45.42
CA MET A 1 2.42 -25.88 -44.75
C MET A 1 2.01 -25.82 -43.29
N THR A 2 2.66 -26.63 -42.46
CA THR A 2 2.53 -26.56 -41.01
C THR A 2 3.38 -25.40 -40.50
N TYR A 3 2.93 -24.68 -39.46
CA TYR A 3 3.58 -23.50 -38.87
C TYR A 3 5.09 -23.64 -38.55
N HIS A 4 5.64 -24.85 -38.58
CA HIS A 4 7.07 -25.14 -38.44
C HIS A 4 7.94 -24.54 -39.57
N ASP A 5 7.39 -24.26 -40.76
CA ASP A 5 8.16 -23.77 -41.92
C ASP A 5 8.44 -22.25 -41.89
N LEU A 6 7.90 -21.52 -40.90
CA LEU A 6 7.99 -20.05 -40.81
C LEU A 6 9.14 -19.53 -39.93
N ILE A 7 9.78 -20.40 -39.13
CA ILE A 7 10.85 -20.00 -38.21
C ILE A 7 12.19 -20.54 -38.74
N PRO A 8 13.20 -19.68 -38.98
CA PRO A 8 14.50 -20.13 -39.47
C PRO A 8 15.12 -21.20 -38.54
N GLU A 9 15.67 -22.27 -39.09
CA GLU A 9 16.31 -23.36 -38.32
C GLU A 9 17.40 -22.85 -37.37
N ASN A 10 18.11 -21.79 -37.77
CA ASN A 10 19.11 -21.12 -36.92
C ASN A 10 18.48 -20.54 -35.64
N VAL A 11 17.29 -19.94 -35.73
CA VAL A 11 16.56 -19.40 -34.56
C VAL A 11 16.11 -20.53 -33.65
N ILE A 12 15.63 -21.62 -34.22
CA ILE A 12 15.21 -22.83 -33.48
C ILE A 12 16.41 -23.41 -32.72
N THR A 13 17.56 -23.53 -33.38
CA THR A 13 18.79 -24.10 -32.81
C THR A 13 19.39 -23.22 -31.71
N ILE A 14 19.37 -21.90 -31.90
CA ILE A 14 19.80 -20.91 -30.91
C ILE A 14 18.84 -20.90 -29.70
N TRP A 15 17.53 -20.95 -29.94
CA TRP A 15 16.53 -21.04 -28.89
C TRP A 15 16.70 -22.30 -28.04
N TYR A 16 16.83 -23.47 -28.66
CA TYR A 16 17.01 -24.73 -27.91
C TYR A 16 18.33 -24.79 -27.13
N SER A 17 19.42 -24.24 -27.67
CA SER A 17 20.73 -24.24 -26.99
C SER A 17 20.87 -23.21 -25.86
N SER A 18 20.12 -22.11 -25.91
CA SER A 18 20.32 -20.96 -25.00
C SER A 18 19.13 -20.66 -24.08
N SER A 19 17.96 -21.25 -24.32
CA SER A 19 16.72 -20.95 -23.58
C SER A 19 16.81 -21.32 -22.10
N ILE A 20 17.24 -22.54 -21.75
CA ILE A 20 17.28 -22.99 -20.35
C ILE A 20 18.24 -22.11 -19.50
N PRO A 21 19.52 -21.91 -19.88
CA PRO A 21 20.42 -21.02 -19.14
C PRO A 21 19.88 -19.59 -18.98
N PHE A 22 19.28 -19.04 -20.05
CA PHE A 22 18.70 -17.70 -20.01
C PHE A 22 17.55 -17.61 -19.01
N LEU A 23 16.63 -18.57 -19.02
CA LEU A 23 15.48 -18.57 -18.13
C LEU A 23 15.88 -18.81 -16.66
N VAL A 24 16.92 -19.61 -16.42
CA VAL A 24 17.52 -19.80 -15.09
C VAL A 24 18.08 -18.47 -14.56
N ILE A 25 18.87 -17.76 -15.37
CA ILE A 25 19.41 -16.45 -14.99
C ILE A 25 18.29 -15.42 -14.79
N LEU A 26 17.28 -15.43 -15.66
CA LEU A 26 16.11 -14.54 -15.54
C LEU A 26 15.36 -14.82 -14.24
N SER A 27 15.13 -16.09 -13.89
CA SER A 27 14.53 -16.49 -12.63
C SER A 27 15.30 -15.92 -11.44
N LEU A 28 16.63 -16.11 -11.41
CA LEU A 28 17.47 -15.60 -10.32
C LEU A 28 17.44 -14.06 -10.26
N SER A 29 17.46 -13.40 -11.41
CA SER A 29 17.41 -11.94 -11.52
C SER A 29 16.10 -11.37 -10.99
N LEU A 30 14.96 -12.02 -11.28
CA LEU A 30 13.65 -11.64 -10.75
C LEU A 30 13.60 -11.75 -9.22
N GLN A 31 14.25 -12.77 -8.65
CA GLN A 31 14.32 -12.89 -7.19
C GLN A 31 15.15 -11.78 -6.55
N VAL A 32 16.35 -11.51 -7.07
CA VAL A 32 17.19 -10.39 -6.61
C VAL A 32 16.41 -9.07 -6.69
N PHE A 33 15.72 -8.86 -7.81
CA PHE A 33 14.87 -7.71 -8.04
C PHE A 33 13.80 -7.57 -6.94
N LEU A 34 13.06 -8.64 -6.64
CA LEU A 34 12.01 -8.63 -5.63
C LEU A 34 12.55 -8.45 -4.20
N VAL A 35 13.69 -9.05 -3.86
CA VAL A 35 14.32 -8.84 -2.54
C VAL A 35 14.68 -7.38 -2.33
N LEU A 36 15.25 -6.73 -3.35
CA LEU A 36 15.73 -5.35 -3.23
C LEU A 36 14.60 -4.33 -3.34
N LEU A 37 13.62 -4.53 -4.22
CA LEU A 37 12.62 -3.50 -4.53
C LEU A 37 11.23 -3.69 -3.91
N ALA A 38 10.81 -4.91 -3.58
CA ALA A 38 9.49 -5.14 -2.98
C ALA A 38 9.26 -4.35 -1.68
N PRO A 39 10.24 -4.16 -0.77
CA PRO A 39 10.03 -3.38 0.45
C PRO A 39 9.67 -1.90 0.22
N PHE A 40 9.99 -1.35 -0.97
CA PHE A 40 9.68 0.04 -1.29
C PHE A 40 8.24 0.26 -1.73
N ARG A 41 7.45 -0.79 -2.00
CA ARG A 41 6.06 -0.65 -2.48
C ARG A 41 5.18 0.10 -1.47
N ARG A 42 5.35 -0.16 -0.17
CA ARG A 42 4.62 0.55 0.89
C ARG A 42 5.02 2.02 1.03
N LYS A 43 6.19 2.39 0.51
CA LYS A 43 6.79 3.73 0.65
C LYS A 43 6.46 4.65 -0.52
N THR A 44 5.84 4.15 -1.58
CA THR A 44 5.56 4.97 -2.76
C THR A 44 4.23 4.63 -3.38
N GLY A 45 3.36 5.62 -3.51
CA GLY A 45 2.10 5.48 -4.25
C GLY A 45 2.26 5.50 -5.79
N ASN A 46 3.46 5.25 -6.34
CA ASN A 46 3.68 5.25 -7.79
C ASN A 46 3.14 3.98 -8.45
N GLN A 47 2.11 4.14 -9.28
CA GLN A 47 1.46 3.02 -9.96
C GLN A 47 2.41 2.30 -10.93
N ALA A 48 3.27 3.00 -11.67
CA ALA A 48 4.21 2.37 -12.58
C ALA A 48 5.22 1.48 -11.83
N PHE A 49 5.67 1.94 -10.66
CA PHE A 49 6.55 1.16 -9.79
C PHE A 49 5.85 -0.10 -9.25
N HIS A 50 4.59 0.05 -8.81
CA HIS A 50 3.76 -1.10 -8.40
C HIS A 50 3.52 -2.09 -9.54
N SER A 51 3.19 -1.62 -10.74
CA SER A 51 2.99 -2.48 -11.92
C SER A 51 4.25 -3.26 -12.28
N LEU A 52 5.43 -2.64 -12.10
CA LEU A 52 6.71 -3.27 -12.35
C LEU A 52 7.03 -4.36 -11.31
N ILE A 53 6.80 -4.09 -10.02
CA ILE A 53 6.93 -5.11 -8.95
C ILE A 53 5.92 -6.24 -9.16
N TRP A 54 4.67 -5.91 -9.47
CA TRP A 54 3.61 -6.88 -9.75
C TRP A 54 3.98 -7.81 -10.90
N SER A 55 4.52 -7.25 -11.99
CA SER A 55 4.98 -8.03 -13.14
C SER A 55 6.13 -8.96 -12.76
N ALA A 56 7.11 -8.46 -12.01
CA ALA A 56 8.22 -9.28 -11.51
C ALA A 56 7.74 -10.39 -10.57
N TYR A 57 6.77 -10.10 -9.70
CA TYR A 57 6.16 -11.06 -8.78
C TYR A 57 5.48 -12.20 -9.53
N LEU A 58 4.69 -11.90 -10.56
CA LEU A 58 4.07 -12.92 -11.41
C LEU A 58 5.12 -13.74 -12.16
N LEU A 59 6.06 -13.08 -12.83
CA LEU A 59 7.10 -13.76 -13.60
C LEU A 59 8.00 -14.64 -12.72
N ALA A 60 8.23 -14.26 -11.46
CA ALA A 60 9.03 -15.05 -10.52
C ALA A 60 8.41 -16.43 -10.21
N THR A 61 7.10 -16.61 -10.41
CA THR A 61 6.46 -17.94 -10.33
C THR A 61 6.37 -18.62 -11.69
N TRP A 62 6.05 -17.90 -12.77
CA TRP A 62 5.89 -18.51 -14.09
C TRP A 62 7.21 -18.97 -14.74
N VAL A 63 8.28 -18.18 -14.63
CA VAL A 63 9.57 -18.48 -15.28
C VAL A 63 10.20 -19.78 -14.76
N PRO A 64 10.35 -20.01 -13.43
CA PRO A 64 10.92 -21.27 -12.96
C PRO A 64 10.04 -22.48 -13.30
N THR A 65 8.72 -22.36 -13.17
CA THR A 65 7.74 -23.41 -13.52
C THR A 65 7.82 -23.83 -14.99
N PHE A 66 7.98 -22.86 -15.89
CA PHE A 66 8.18 -23.16 -17.31
C PHE A 66 9.55 -23.81 -17.56
N THR A 67 10.58 -23.31 -16.87
CA THR A 67 11.96 -23.79 -17.03
C THR A 67 12.13 -25.23 -16.54
N THR A 68 11.53 -25.61 -15.42
CA THR A 68 11.55 -27.00 -14.94
C THR A 68 10.88 -27.97 -15.92
N GLY A 69 9.79 -27.54 -16.57
CA GLY A 69 9.15 -28.30 -17.65
C GLY A 69 10.06 -28.50 -18.87
N LEU A 70 10.80 -27.46 -19.27
CA LEU A 70 11.80 -27.56 -20.34
C LEU A 70 12.96 -28.49 -19.95
N ILE A 71 13.43 -28.41 -18.70
CA ILE A 71 14.46 -29.30 -18.16
C ILE A 71 14.00 -30.76 -18.26
N LEU A 72 12.80 -31.07 -17.77
CA LEU A 72 12.27 -32.44 -17.85
C LEU A 72 12.19 -32.93 -19.31
N LYS A 73 11.73 -32.07 -20.22
CA LYS A 73 11.67 -32.41 -21.65
C LYS A 73 13.06 -32.71 -22.22
N SER A 74 14.07 -31.90 -21.89
CA SER A 74 15.43 -32.07 -22.38
C SER A 74 16.10 -33.36 -21.87
N VAL A 75 16.00 -33.63 -20.56
CA VAL A 75 16.55 -34.84 -19.94
C VAL A 75 15.84 -36.09 -20.48
N ARG A 76 14.52 -36.03 -20.70
CA ARG A 76 13.76 -37.13 -21.32
C ARG A 76 14.21 -37.40 -22.75
N ALA A 77 14.41 -36.36 -23.56
CA ALA A 77 14.85 -36.50 -24.94
C ALA A 77 16.24 -37.16 -25.05
N SER A 78 17.11 -36.95 -24.06
CA SER A 78 18.44 -37.58 -23.99
C SER A 78 18.37 -39.11 -23.78
N LYS A 79 17.39 -39.61 -23.00
CA LYS A 79 17.21 -41.05 -22.71
C LYS A 79 16.35 -41.84 -23.71
N GLY A 80 15.62 -41.17 -24.62
CA GLY A 80 14.98 -41.83 -25.78
C GLY A 80 13.56 -41.33 -26.12
N ILE A 81 13.22 -41.41 -27.42
CA ILE A 81 11.93 -41.10 -28.10
C ILE A 81 11.80 -39.65 -28.66
N SER A 82 12.60 -39.33 -29.67
CA SER A 82 12.17 -38.59 -30.89
C SER A 82 13.37 -38.48 -31.84
N GLY A 83 13.24 -39.07 -33.03
CA GLY A 83 14.28 -39.12 -34.06
C GLY A 83 14.46 -37.82 -34.84
N THR A 84 14.55 -36.68 -34.16
CA THR A 84 14.90 -35.40 -34.79
C THR A 84 16.24 -34.93 -34.27
N SER A 85 17.30 -35.34 -34.97
CA SER A 85 18.66 -34.86 -34.80
C SER A 85 18.79 -33.43 -35.33
N VAL A 86 18.52 -32.44 -34.48
CA VAL A 86 19.08 -31.10 -34.68
C VAL A 86 20.19 -30.94 -33.64
N SER A 87 21.42 -30.79 -34.14
CA SER A 87 22.66 -30.63 -33.39
C SER A 87 22.75 -29.27 -32.70
N ALA A 88 21.86 -29.00 -31.74
CA ALA A 88 22.01 -27.90 -30.80
C ALA A 88 22.96 -28.32 -29.65
N ARG A 89 23.70 -27.38 -29.08
CA ARG A 89 24.51 -27.57 -27.85
C ARG A 89 23.65 -28.31 -26.81
N ARG A 90 23.97 -29.58 -26.55
CA ARG A 90 23.32 -30.36 -25.49
C ARG A 90 23.88 -29.89 -24.16
N LEU A 91 23.01 -29.40 -23.28
CA LEU A 91 23.37 -29.19 -21.88
C LEU A 91 23.54 -30.56 -21.21
N ASP A 92 24.51 -30.66 -20.30
CA ASP A 92 24.72 -31.88 -19.53
C ASP A 92 23.51 -32.18 -18.64
N ASP A 93 22.96 -33.40 -18.78
CA ASP A 93 21.78 -33.85 -18.05
C ASP A 93 21.96 -33.76 -16.53
N ASP A 94 23.20 -33.98 -16.04
CA ASP A 94 23.58 -33.86 -14.63
C ASP A 94 23.42 -32.43 -14.10
N ILE A 95 23.78 -31.42 -14.91
CA ILE A 95 23.63 -30.00 -14.54
C ILE A 95 22.16 -29.60 -14.59
N LEU A 96 21.43 -30.07 -15.60
CA LEU A 96 20.00 -29.80 -15.73
C LEU A 96 19.21 -30.37 -14.52
N ALA A 97 19.55 -31.60 -14.10
CA ALA A 97 18.98 -32.21 -12.90
C ALA A 97 19.37 -31.47 -11.61
N LEU A 98 20.52 -30.78 -11.57
CA LEU A 98 20.90 -29.90 -10.46
C LEU A 98 20.15 -28.55 -10.49
N TRP A 99 19.90 -27.99 -11.68
CA TRP A 99 19.18 -26.73 -11.86
C TRP A 99 17.69 -26.85 -11.51
N ALA A 100 17.05 -27.99 -11.79
CA ALA A 100 15.62 -28.17 -11.52
C ALA A 100 15.24 -27.99 -10.02
N PRO A 101 15.94 -28.62 -9.05
CA PRO A 101 15.70 -28.38 -7.62
C PRO A 101 16.04 -26.97 -7.13
N THR A 102 17.07 -26.34 -7.70
CA THR A 102 17.43 -24.96 -7.33
C THR A 102 16.39 -23.95 -7.83
N LEU A 103 15.71 -24.22 -8.95
CA LEU A 103 14.52 -23.48 -9.39
C LEU A 103 13.32 -23.69 -8.45
N LEU A 104 13.20 -24.85 -7.80
CA LEU A 104 12.18 -25.07 -6.76
C LEU A 104 12.43 -24.17 -5.53
N ARG A 105 13.70 -24.00 -5.14
CA ARG A 105 14.08 -22.97 -4.16
C ARG A 105 13.70 -21.58 -4.63
N CYS A 106 13.85 -21.29 -5.93
CA CYS A 106 13.45 -19.99 -6.49
C CYS A 106 11.94 -19.74 -6.37
N LEU A 107 11.14 -20.79 -6.57
CA LEU A 107 9.69 -20.76 -6.40
C LEU A 107 9.25 -20.64 -4.94
N GLY A 108 10.10 -21.06 -3.98
CA GLY A 108 9.92 -20.75 -2.56
C GLY A 108 9.87 -19.25 -2.26
N GLY A 109 10.28 -18.39 -3.20
CA GLY A 109 10.19 -16.95 -3.09
C GLY A 109 11.17 -16.37 -2.09
N SER A 110 11.16 -15.04 -1.98
CA SER A 110 11.93 -14.33 -0.97
C SER A 110 11.05 -13.99 0.25
N PHE A 111 11.65 -13.90 1.43
CA PHE A 111 10.93 -13.51 2.65
C PHE A 111 10.38 -12.08 2.63
N THR A 112 10.86 -11.25 1.70
CA THR A 112 10.47 -9.84 1.56
C THR A 112 9.03 -9.65 1.07
N ILE A 113 8.48 -10.60 0.32
CA ILE A 113 7.12 -10.52 -0.22
C ILE A 113 6.42 -11.87 -0.09
N LYS A 114 5.45 -11.94 0.84
CA LYS A 114 4.55 -13.09 0.97
C LYS A 114 3.51 -13.07 -0.14
N ALA A 115 2.78 -11.96 -0.21
CA ALA A 115 1.69 -11.73 -1.15
C ALA A 115 1.78 -10.34 -1.76
N PHE A 116 1.29 -10.19 -2.98
CA PHE A 116 1.12 -8.86 -3.58
C PHE A 116 -0.21 -8.26 -3.14
N SER A 117 -1.28 -9.05 -3.12
CA SER A 117 -2.59 -8.68 -2.56
C SER A 117 -3.12 -9.74 -1.60
N LEU A 118 -4.10 -9.39 -0.76
CA LEU A 118 -4.73 -10.33 0.16
C LEU A 118 -5.34 -11.53 -0.58
N GLN A 119 -5.86 -11.32 -1.79
CA GLN A 119 -6.42 -12.40 -2.61
C GLN A 119 -5.37 -13.46 -2.96
N ASP A 120 -4.08 -13.11 -3.05
CA ASP A 120 -3.03 -14.11 -3.29
C ASP A 120 -2.91 -15.10 -2.11
N ASN A 121 -3.13 -14.64 -0.86
CA ASN A 121 -3.14 -15.51 0.32
C ASN A 121 -4.34 -16.45 0.31
N GLU A 122 -5.52 -15.99 -0.10
CA GLU A 122 -6.73 -16.82 -0.22
C GLU A 122 -6.58 -17.93 -1.27
N LEU A 123 -5.74 -17.70 -2.27
CA LEU A 123 -5.48 -18.65 -3.35
C LEU A 123 -4.36 -19.66 -3.02
N TRP A 124 -4.00 -19.84 -1.75
CA TRP A 124 -2.93 -20.76 -1.31
C TRP A 124 -3.11 -22.21 -1.82
N THR A 125 -4.35 -22.67 -1.99
CA THR A 125 -4.66 -24.02 -2.53
C THR A 125 -4.13 -24.21 -3.95
N ARG A 126 -4.11 -23.15 -4.78
CA ARG A 126 -3.49 -23.17 -6.11
C ARG A 126 -1.98 -23.37 -5.99
N HIS A 127 -1.35 -22.73 -5.01
CA HIS A 127 0.08 -22.89 -4.77
C HIS A 127 0.45 -24.29 -4.27
N VAL A 128 -0.42 -24.98 -3.52
CA VAL A 128 -0.26 -26.40 -3.16
C VAL A 128 -0.27 -27.27 -4.42
N ALA A 129 -1.24 -27.09 -5.31
CA ALA A 129 -1.32 -27.88 -6.54
C ALA A 129 -0.08 -27.69 -7.43
N VAL A 130 0.37 -26.43 -7.59
CA VAL A 130 1.60 -26.11 -8.32
C VAL A 130 2.81 -26.74 -7.63
N PHE A 131 2.89 -26.68 -6.30
CA PHE A 131 3.99 -27.30 -5.55
C PHE A 131 4.10 -28.81 -5.83
N ILE A 132 2.99 -29.54 -5.75
CA ILE A 132 2.96 -30.99 -5.98
C ILE A 132 3.42 -31.32 -7.40
N ILE A 133 2.87 -30.63 -8.41
CA ILE A 133 3.23 -30.85 -9.82
C ILE A 133 4.71 -30.54 -10.06
N GLN A 134 5.21 -29.44 -9.50
CA GLN A 134 6.61 -29.04 -9.64
C GLN A 134 7.55 -30.01 -8.94
N LEU A 135 7.24 -30.43 -7.72
CA LEU A 135 8.03 -31.41 -6.98
C LEU A 135 8.09 -32.73 -7.74
N ALA A 136 6.97 -33.21 -8.28
CA ALA A 136 6.92 -34.41 -9.11
C ALA A 136 7.74 -34.27 -10.39
N THR A 137 7.67 -33.12 -11.06
CA THR A 137 8.44 -32.82 -12.28
C THR A 137 9.94 -32.86 -12.03
N VAL A 138 10.39 -32.18 -10.96
CA VAL A 138 11.81 -32.13 -10.56
C VAL A 138 12.30 -33.51 -10.14
N PHE A 139 11.52 -34.24 -9.33
CA PHE A 139 11.85 -35.59 -8.90
C PHE A 139 11.97 -36.55 -10.09
N TYR A 140 11.04 -36.48 -11.03
CA TYR A 140 11.06 -37.32 -12.23
C TYR A 140 12.25 -36.99 -13.15
N ALA A 141 12.60 -35.70 -13.32
CA ALA A 141 13.80 -35.30 -14.05
C ALA A 141 15.09 -35.84 -13.38
N PHE A 142 15.13 -35.83 -12.04
CA PHE A 142 16.24 -36.40 -11.28
C PHE A 142 16.37 -37.92 -11.47
N LEU A 143 15.26 -38.67 -11.44
CA LEU A 143 15.26 -40.12 -11.67
C LEU A 143 15.85 -40.49 -13.04
N PHE A 144 15.63 -39.67 -14.06
CA PHE A 144 16.25 -39.87 -15.38
C PHE A 144 17.76 -39.64 -15.40
N THR A 145 18.40 -39.16 -14.36
CA THR A 145 19.89 -39.08 -14.32
C THR A 145 20.54 -40.24 -13.59
N LEU A 146 19.75 -41.08 -12.90
CA LEU A 146 20.27 -42.25 -12.19
C LEU A 146 20.61 -43.41 -13.14
N PRO A 147 21.61 -44.26 -12.79
CA PRO A 147 22.49 -44.17 -11.61
C PRO A 147 23.78 -43.35 -11.81
N ASN A 148 24.08 -42.90 -13.05
CA ASN A 148 25.40 -42.39 -13.44
C ASN A 148 25.59 -40.87 -13.22
N ASN A 149 24.81 -40.22 -12.36
CA ASN A 149 24.88 -38.77 -12.14
C ASN A 149 26.10 -38.38 -11.29
N LYS A 150 27.03 -37.59 -11.87
CA LYS A 150 28.25 -37.12 -11.19
C LYS A 150 27.97 -36.08 -10.10
N LEU A 151 26.80 -35.43 -10.15
CA LEU A 151 26.34 -34.36 -9.25
C LEU A 151 25.22 -34.85 -8.31
N LEU A 152 25.16 -36.15 -8.02
CA LEU A 152 24.10 -36.75 -7.19
C LEU A 152 23.93 -36.07 -5.83
N VAL A 153 25.01 -35.95 -5.07
CA VAL A 153 25.01 -35.42 -3.69
C VAL A 153 24.48 -33.98 -3.63
N PRO A 154 25.02 -33.00 -4.40
CA PRO A 154 24.50 -31.64 -4.37
C PRO A 154 23.06 -31.55 -4.88
N THR A 155 22.64 -32.43 -5.79
CA THR A 155 21.25 -32.46 -6.30
C THR A 155 20.26 -32.89 -5.22
N ILE A 156 20.59 -33.90 -4.41
CA ILE A 156 19.73 -34.37 -3.30
C ILE A 156 19.52 -33.26 -2.26
N PHE A 157 20.60 -32.60 -1.83
CA PHE A 157 20.51 -31.50 -0.86
C PHE A 157 19.73 -30.32 -1.43
N SER A 158 19.90 -30.01 -2.73
CA SER A 158 19.13 -28.97 -3.41
C SER A 158 17.64 -29.30 -3.48
N LEU A 159 17.28 -30.57 -3.69
CA LEU A 159 15.88 -31.03 -3.70
C LEU A 159 15.23 -30.91 -2.34
N LEU A 160 15.91 -31.35 -1.28
CA LEU A 160 15.40 -31.20 0.09
C LEU A 160 15.24 -29.72 0.46
N GLY A 161 16.27 -28.90 0.23
CA GLY A 161 16.23 -27.46 0.55
C GLY A 161 15.16 -26.70 -0.26
N GLY A 162 15.06 -26.98 -1.56
CA GLY A 162 14.04 -26.38 -2.44
C GLY A 162 12.62 -26.77 -2.03
N SER A 163 12.40 -28.03 -1.64
CA SER A 163 11.09 -28.52 -1.18
C SER A 163 10.66 -27.86 0.12
N ILE A 164 11.57 -27.72 1.09
CA ILE A 164 11.31 -27.04 2.36
C ILE A 164 10.98 -25.55 2.12
N SER A 165 11.76 -24.87 1.27
CA SER A 165 11.51 -23.46 0.93
C SER A 165 10.15 -23.24 0.28
N TYR A 166 9.77 -24.06 -0.70
CA TYR A 166 8.45 -23.96 -1.33
C TYR A 166 7.33 -24.30 -0.35
N GLY A 167 7.45 -25.42 0.38
CA GLY A 167 6.46 -25.83 1.37
C GLY A 167 6.20 -24.74 2.41
N TYR A 168 7.26 -24.08 2.88
CA TYR A 168 7.15 -22.94 3.79
C TYR A 168 6.39 -21.76 3.18
N ARG A 169 6.63 -21.40 1.90
CA ARG A 169 5.86 -20.35 1.21
C ARG A 169 4.36 -20.64 1.24
N VAL A 170 3.97 -21.88 0.93
CA VAL A 170 2.57 -22.31 0.91
C VAL A 170 1.96 -22.22 2.31
N PHE A 171 2.65 -22.72 3.33
CA PHE A 171 2.21 -22.61 4.71
C PHE A 171 2.06 -21.16 5.16
N SER A 172 3.01 -20.30 4.80
CA SER A 172 3.00 -18.88 5.18
C SER A 172 1.82 -18.12 4.56
N MET A 173 1.47 -18.43 3.31
CA MET A 173 0.26 -17.89 2.64
C MET A 173 -1.02 -18.40 3.30
N TYR A 174 -1.10 -19.70 3.61
CA TYR A 174 -2.24 -20.28 4.32
C TYR A 174 -2.46 -19.61 5.69
N SER A 175 -1.41 -19.47 6.49
CA SER A 175 -1.49 -18.81 7.81
C SER A 175 -1.87 -17.33 7.73
N ALA A 176 -1.61 -16.68 6.59
CA ALA A 176 -1.98 -15.29 6.33
C ALA A 176 -3.33 -15.12 5.59
N SER A 177 -4.05 -16.21 5.30
CA SER A 177 -5.42 -16.11 4.81
C SER A 177 -6.31 -15.49 5.90
N LEU A 178 -7.28 -14.68 5.49
CA LEU A 178 -8.21 -14.00 6.39
C LEU A 178 -9.02 -15.00 7.21
N ASP A 179 -9.41 -16.12 6.61
CA ASP A 179 -10.12 -17.20 7.31
C ASP A 179 -9.26 -17.80 8.41
N LYS A 180 -8.00 -18.17 8.09
CA LYS A 180 -7.11 -18.76 9.10
C LYS A 180 -6.75 -17.78 10.20
N TYR A 181 -6.52 -16.52 9.82
CA TYR A 181 -6.26 -15.44 10.75
C TYR A 181 -7.44 -15.20 11.70
N ARG A 182 -8.68 -15.21 11.18
CA ARG A 182 -9.91 -15.11 11.98
C ARG A 182 -10.01 -16.25 13.00
N GLU A 183 -9.79 -17.50 12.59
CA GLU A 183 -9.81 -18.67 13.49
C GLU A 183 -8.79 -18.54 14.64
N GLY A 184 -7.58 -18.06 14.32
CA GLY A 184 -6.51 -17.85 15.29
C GLY A 184 -6.89 -16.81 16.35
N ILE A 185 -7.57 -15.73 15.94
CA ILE A 185 -8.05 -14.70 16.88
C ILE A 185 -9.16 -15.24 17.78
N VAL A 186 -10.17 -15.91 17.21
CA VAL A 186 -11.33 -16.45 17.97
C VAL A 186 -10.87 -17.42 19.05
N THR A 187 -9.81 -18.18 18.79
CA THR A 187 -9.24 -19.14 19.74
C THR A 187 -8.40 -18.46 20.84
N SER A 188 -7.90 -17.25 20.59
CA SER A 188 -7.03 -16.52 21.52
C SER A 188 -7.83 -15.79 22.61
N ARG A 189 -7.79 -16.25 23.88
CA ARG A 189 -8.29 -15.50 25.06
C ARG A 189 -7.39 -14.32 25.49
N GLN A 190 -6.59 -13.77 24.56
CA GLN A 190 -5.42 -12.94 24.89
C GLN A 190 -5.69 -11.42 25.00
N VAL A 191 -6.87 -10.94 24.61
CA VAL A 191 -7.15 -9.49 24.53
C VAL A 191 -7.13 -8.82 25.90
N GLU A 192 -7.66 -9.48 26.94
CA GLU A 192 -7.73 -8.91 28.30
C GLU A 192 -6.34 -8.72 28.92
N GLY A 193 -5.44 -9.70 28.78
CA GLY A 193 -4.08 -9.60 29.30
C GLY A 193 -3.21 -8.58 28.57
N ASN A 194 -3.45 -8.33 27.28
CA ASN A 194 -2.75 -7.27 26.55
C ASN A 194 -3.24 -5.88 26.93
N THR A 195 -4.52 -5.75 27.29
CA THR A 195 -5.08 -4.49 27.79
C THR A 195 -4.47 -4.10 29.14
N GLU A 196 -4.34 -5.05 30.05
CA GLU A 196 -3.73 -4.81 31.37
C GLU A 196 -2.26 -4.40 31.25
N LYS A 197 -1.49 -5.12 30.44
CA LYS A 197 -0.09 -4.77 30.16
C LYS A 197 0.06 -3.37 29.54
N LEU A 198 -0.82 -3.00 28.61
CA LEU A 198 -0.80 -1.67 28.01
C LEU A 198 -1.02 -0.58 29.07
N LEU A 199 -2.00 -0.79 29.96
CA LEU A 199 -2.28 0.15 31.05
C LEU A 199 -1.09 0.25 32.02
N ASP A 200 -0.43 -0.86 32.33
CA ASP A 200 0.79 -0.87 33.15
C ASP A 200 1.91 -0.06 32.47
N VAL A 201 2.19 -0.34 31.19
CA VAL A 201 3.22 0.33 30.38
C VAL A 201 2.98 1.85 30.30
N LEU A 202 1.72 2.28 30.14
CA LEU A 202 1.37 3.69 30.07
C LEU A 202 1.34 4.37 31.44
N SER A 203 1.06 3.63 32.53
CA SER A 203 1.07 4.17 33.90
C SER A 203 2.46 4.51 34.44
N GLU A 204 3.50 3.86 33.91
CA GLU A 204 4.90 4.09 34.31
C GLU A 204 5.52 5.35 33.68
N GLN A 205 4.87 5.94 32.67
CA GLN A 205 5.39 7.13 31.97
C GLN A 205 4.87 8.43 32.58
N ARG A 206 5.78 9.26 33.09
CA ARG A 206 5.51 10.66 33.47
C ARG A 206 6.38 11.61 32.65
N LYS A 207 5.82 12.05 31.51
CA LYS A 207 6.14 13.29 30.78
C LYS A 207 7.58 13.45 30.28
N GLU A 208 7.80 13.00 29.06
CA GLU A 208 8.75 13.51 28.04
C GLU A 208 8.25 13.01 26.66
N PRO A 209 8.69 13.55 25.51
CA PRO A 209 8.29 13.02 24.20
C PRO A 209 8.60 11.53 24.12
N LEU A 210 7.65 10.72 23.63
CA LEU A 210 7.77 9.26 23.67
C LEU A 210 9.04 8.81 22.92
N GLY A 211 9.91 8.09 23.62
CA GLY A 211 11.07 7.46 23.01
C GLY A 211 10.65 6.46 21.93
N TYR A 212 11.45 6.35 20.86
CA TYR A 212 11.15 5.49 19.71
C TYR A 212 10.76 4.05 20.13
N PHE A 213 11.57 3.38 20.96
CA PHE A 213 11.30 2.01 21.40
C PHE A 213 9.99 1.88 22.18
N PHE A 214 9.61 2.90 22.96
CA PHE A 214 8.36 2.90 23.70
C PHE A 214 7.16 3.00 22.76
N LYS A 215 7.25 3.79 21.68
CA LYS A 215 6.22 3.86 20.64
C LYS A 215 5.97 2.49 19.99
N LEU A 216 7.04 1.72 19.72
CA LEU A 216 6.90 0.37 19.15
C LEU A 216 6.20 -0.61 20.10
N ASP A 217 6.54 -0.57 21.38
CA ASP A 217 5.93 -1.44 22.38
C ASP A 217 4.43 -1.13 22.56
N VAL A 218 4.11 0.16 22.71
CA VAL A 218 2.72 0.65 22.75
C VAL A 218 1.95 0.27 21.48
N ALA A 219 2.55 0.49 20.30
CA ALA A 219 1.95 0.12 19.02
C ALA A 219 1.70 -1.39 18.92
N TYR A 220 2.61 -2.24 19.38
CA TYR A 220 2.40 -3.68 19.38
C TYR A 220 1.20 -4.08 20.25
N HIS A 221 1.07 -3.49 21.44
CA HIS A 221 -0.06 -3.74 22.32
C HIS A 221 -1.40 -3.29 21.70
N TYR A 222 -1.45 -2.10 21.09
CA TYR A 222 -2.64 -1.63 20.38
C TYR A 222 -2.97 -2.49 19.16
N PHE A 223 -1.97 -2.89 18.37
CA PHE A 223 -2.14 -3.86 17.30
C PHE A 223 -2.82 -5.14 17.83
N GLN A 224 -2.37 -5.69 18.97
CA GLN A 224 -3.02 -6.88 19.55
C GLN A 224 -4.47 -6.64 20.01
N ILE A 225 -4.83 -5.42 20.39
CA ILE A 225 -6.21 -5.03 20.78
C ILE A 225 -7.10 -4.85 19.55
N PHE A 226 -6.55 -4.30 18.46
CA PHE A 226 -7.30 -3.93 17.25
C PHE A 226 -7.22 -4.96 16.13
N LYS A 227 -6.38 -6.00 16.25
CA LYS A 227 -6.19 -7.06 15.24
C LYS A 227 -7.48 -7.74 14.75
N GLY A 228 -8.53 -7.76 15.58
CA GLY A 228 -9.85 -8.29 15.22
C GLY A 228 -10.66 -7.39 14.28
N LEU A 229 -10.38 -6.09 14.22
CA LEU A 229 -11.05 -5.15 13.31
C LEU A 229 -10.77 -5.50 11.84
N ILE A 230 -9.59 -6.07 11.55
CA ILE A 230 -9.17 -6.48 10.20
C ILE A 230 -10.16 -7.47 9.57
N VAL A 231 -10.68 -8.40 10.36
CA VAL A 231 -11.64 -9.42 9.93
C VAL A 231 -13.07 -9.06 10.29
N ASN A 232 -13.37 -7.78 10.57
CA ASN A 232 -14.69 -7.30 10.96
C ASN A 232 -15.30 -8.13 12.13
N LEU A 233 -14.46 -8.63 13.04
CA LEU A 233 -14.95 -9.32 14.24
C LEU A 233 -15.49 -8.26 15.20
N GLU A 234 -16.81 -8.26 15.41
CA GLU A 234 -17.46 -7.50 16.49
C GLU A 234 -17.04 -8.09 17.84
N TYR A 235 -15.89 -7.67 18.35
CA TYR A 235 -15.52 -7.94 19.74
C TYR A 235 -16.32 -7.00 20.64
N LYS A 236 -17.03 -7.54 21.63
CA LYS A 236 -17.65 -6.76 22.72
C LYS A 236 -16.66 -6.74 23.90
N PRO A 237 -15.71 -5.81 23.97
CA PRO A 237 -14.99 -5.61 25.22
C PRO A 237 -15.99 -5.21 26.31
N LEU A 238 -15.68 -5.50 27.58
CA LEU A 238 -16.39 -4.88 28.70
C LEU A 238 -16.30 -3.36 28.50
N GLU A 239 -17.43 -2.68 28.32
CA GLU A 239 -17.54 -1.24 28.01
C GLU A 239 -16.64 -0.39 28.92
N LYS A 240 -16.49 -0.80 30.18
CA LYS A 240 -15.62 -0.17 31.18
C LYS A 240 -14.14 -0.15 30.82
N LYS A 241 -13.58 -1.24 30.28
CA LYS A 241 -12.16 -1.30 29.86
C LYS A 241 -11.92 -0.48 28.59
N GLN A 242 -12.93 -0.39 27.71
CA GLN A 242 -12.81 0.39 26.48
C GLN A 242 -12.65 1.88 26.75
N LYS A 243 -13.48 2.46 27.64
CA LYS A 243 -13.38 3.87 28.01
C LYS A 243 -12.00 4.21 28.57
N GLN A 244 -11.48 3.37 29.45
CA GLN A 244 -10.16 3.54 30.03
C GLN A 244 -9.04 3.56 28.97
N ILE A 245 -9.11 2.70 27.94
CA ILE A 245 -8.12 2.69 26.85
C ILE A 245 -8.14 4.00 26.06
N VAL A 246 -9.34 4.53 25.79
CA VAL A 246 -9.55 5.78 25.04
C VAL A 246 -8.98 6.97 25.80
N GLU A 247 -9.32 7.10 27.09
CA GLU A 247 -8.82 8.17 27.96
C GLU A 247 -7.30 8.11 28.10
N VAL A 248 -6.75 6.93 28.37
CA VAL A 248 -5.31 6.72 28.51
C VAL A 248 -4.55 7.05 27.21
N PHE A 249 -5.12 6.74 26.05
CA PHE A 249 -4.53 7.12 24.76
C PHE A 249 -4.47 8.64 24.60
N ARG A 250 -5.59 9.36 24.83
CA ARG A 250 -5.65 10.82 24.67
C ARG A 250 -4.79 11.55 25.69
N ASP A 251 -4.75 11.09 26.94
CA ASP A 251 -4.07 11.80 28.03
C ASP A 251 -2.55 11.62 27.99
N ASN A 252 -2.06 10.48 27.48
CA ASN A 252 -0.63 10.14 27.52
C ASN A 252 0.07 10.25 26.16
N ILE A 253 -0.66 10.31 25.04
CA ILE A 253 -0.07 10.30 23.70
C ILE A 253 -0.45 11.58 22.95
N SER A 254 0.56 12.38 22.60
CA SER A 254 0.37 13.59 21.79
C SER A 254 -0.11 13.26 20.38
N SER A 255 -0.72 14.20 19.65
CA SER A 255 -1.15 14.00 18.26
C SER A 255 -0.01 13.49 17.35
N GLU A 256 1.19 14.04 17.51
CA GLU A 256 2.37 13.64 16.74
C GLU A 256 2.85 12.22 17.12
N ASP A 257 2.85 11.88 18.41
CA ASP A 257 3.19 10.54 18.87
C ASP A 257 2.12 9.51 18.47
N ALA A 258 0.85 9.89 18.48
CA ALA A 258 -0.28 9.07 18.06
C ALA A 258 -0.17 8.70 16.59
N PHE A 259 0.17 9.66 15.73
CA PHE A 259 0.47 9.41 14.33
C PHE A 259 1.56 8.34 14.19
N GLN A 260 2.67 8.49 14.91
CA GLN A 260 3.78 7.53 14.85
C GLN A 260 3.38 6.14 15.38
N VAL A 261 2.72 6.05 16.54
CA VAL A 261 2.25 4.78 17.11
C VAL A 261 1.35 4.06 16.10
N MET A 262 0.42 4.77 15.47
CA MET A 262 -0.45 4.21 14.44
C MET A 262 0.29 3.74 13.18
N LEU A 263 1.33 4.45 12.72
CA LEU A 263 2.14 3.99 11.59
C LEU A 263 2.83 2.66 11.90
N HIS A 264 3.31 2.49 13.15
CA HIS A 264 3.88 1.22 13.62
C HIS A 264 2.81 0.12 13.74
N GLU A 265 1.60 0.44 14.18
CA GLU A 265 0.49 -0.52 14.17
C GLU A 265 0.17 -1.02 12.76
N LEU A 266 0.04 -0.11 11.79
CA LEU A 266 -0.16 -0.45 10.38
C LEU A 266 1.02 -1.25 9.82
N HIS A 267 2.23 -0.99 10.30
CA HIS A 267 3.41 -1.78 9.96
C HIS A 267 3.27 -3.23 10.44
N TYR A 268 2.86 -3.47 11.68
CA TYR A 268 2.60 -4.83 12.18
C TYR A 268 1.50 -5.52 11.37
N MET A 269 0.38 -4.82 11.09
CA MET A 269 -0.67 -5.36 10.22
C MET A 269 -0.14 -5.73 8.82
N TYR A 270 0.69 -4.88 8.22
CA TYR A 270 1.32 -5.15 6.94
C TYR A 270 2.24 -6.37 7.00
N GLN A 271 2.99 -6.53 8.10
CA GLN A 271 3.92 -7.65 8.26
C GLN A 271 3.19 -8.99 8.27
N VAL A 272 2.05 -9.10 8.98
CA VAL A 272 1.21 -10.31 9.05
C VAL A 272 0.85 -10.82 7.64
N PHE A 273 0.31 -9.92 6.80
CA PHE A 273 -0.36 -10.32 5.56
C PHE A 273 0.53 -10.29 4.32
N PHE A 274 1.51 -9.39 4.26
CA PHE A 274 2.24 -9.12 3.01
C PHE A 274 3.72 -9.50 3.05
N THR A 275 4.28 -9.79 4.22
CA THR A 275 5.69 -10.17 4.38
C THR A 275 5.84 -11.45 5.17
N ASN A 276 6.96 -12.15 5.02
CA ASN A 276 7.28 -13.29 5.88
C ASN A 276 8.05 -12.86 7.14
N GLU A 277 8.08 -11.57 7.49
CA GLU A 277 8.87 -11.06 8.63
C GLU A 277 8.34 -11.56 9.97
N GLU A 278 7.03 -11.58 10.20
CA GLU A 278 6.45 -12.18 11.41
C GLU A 278 6.53 -13.71 11.42
N ALA A 279 6.26 -14.34 10.27
CA ALA A 279 6.31 -15.80 10.13
C ALA A 279 7.73 -16.37 10.27
N PHE A 280 8.77 -15.54 10.15
CA PHE A 280 10.15 -15.90 10.47
C PHE A 280 10.36 -16.16 11.96
N TRP A 281 9.58 -15.52 12.83
CA TRP A 281 9.70 -15.65 14.28
C TRP A 281 8.80 -16.71 14.89
N ASP A 282 7.89 -17.28 14.11
CA ASP A 282 7.29 -18.56 14.47
C ASP A 282 8.39 -19.63 14.49
N LEU A 283 8.44 -20.44 15.54
CA LEU A 283 9.46 -21.46 15.75
C LEU A 283 9.57 -22.38 14.53
N TYR A 284 8.43 -22.67 13.91
CA TYR A 284 8.35 -23.46 12.68
C TYR A 284 9.03 -22.76 11.50
N GLY A 285 8.74 -21.49 11.26
CA GLY A 285 9.29 -20.74 10.14
C GLY A 285 10.79 -20.49 10.24
N ALA A 286 11.28 -20.13 11.42
CA ALA A 286 12.72 -20.02 11.71
C ALA A 286 13.44 -21.34 11.40
N SER A 287 12.85 -22.46 11.84
CA SER A 287 13.43 -23.80 11.65
C SER A 287 13.49 -24.17 10.16
N CYS A 288 12.40 -24.00 9.41
CA CYS A 288 12.37 -24.25 7.97
C CYS A 288 13.42 -23.43 7.21
N TRP A 289 13.57 -22.15 7.57
CA TRP A 289 14.58 -21.28 6.97
C TRP A 289 16.01 -21.73 7.27
N CYS A 290 16.34 -21.97 8.54
CA CYS A 290 17.66 -22.45 8.96
C CYS A 290 18.04 -23.76 8.29
N ILE A 291 17.10 -24.72 8.25
CA ILE A 291 17.31 -26.02 7.59
C ILE A 291 17.57 -25.82 6.09
N SER A 292 16.73 -25.01 5.42
CA SER A 292 16.90 -24.71 3.99
C SER A 292 18.24 -24.01 3.69
N MET A 293 18.71 -23.14 4.58
CA MET A 293 20.01 -22.48 4.49
C MET A 293 21.17 -23.47 4.60
N ILE A 294 21.14 -24.33 5.63
CA ILE A 294 22.16 -25.35 5.86
C ILE A 294 22.24 -26.30 4.66
N LEU A 295 21.09 -26.78 4.17
CA LEU A 295 21.04 -27.65 3.00
C LEU A 295 21.60 -26.97 1.74
N GLY A 296 21.31 -25.68 1.54
CA GLY A 296 21.89 -24.89 0.44
C GLY A 296 23.41 -24.72 0.55
N ALA A 297 23.93 -24.47 1.75
CA ALA A 297 25.37 -24.38 1.99
C ALA A 297 26.09 -25.71 1.79
N VAL A 298 25.49 -26.83 2.23
CA VAL A 298 26.00 -28.18 1.99
C VAL A 298 25.97 -28.53 0.50
N ALA A 299 24.90 -28.18 -0.22
CA ALA A 299 24.83 -28.34 -1.67
C ALA A 299 25.94 -27.56 -2.40
N LEU A 300 26.21 -26.32 -1.99
CA LEU A 300 27.32 -25.52 -2.52
C LEU A 300 28.68 -26.16 -2.22
N GLY A 301 28.90 -26.59 -0.97
CA GLY A 301 30.15 -27.24 -0.56
C GLY A 301 30.41 -28.53 -1.33
N THR A 302 29.40 -29.39 -1.43
CA THR A 302 29.51 -30.67 -2.18
C THR A 302 29.65 -30.42 -3.69
N PHE A 303 28.96 -29.43 -4.25
CA PHE A 303 29.17 -29.02 -5.64
C PHE A 303 30.59 -28.50 -5.86
N ALA A 304 31.19 -27.76 -4.92
CA ALA A 304 32.56 -27.25 -5.04
C ALA A 304 33.61 -28.38 -5.11
N HIS A 305 33.37 -29.49 -4.41
CA HIS A 305 34.28 -30.65 -4.37
C HIS A 305 33.99 -31.72 -5.45
N ALA A 306 32.88 -31.62 -6.18
CA ALA A 306 32.58 -32.52 -7.29
C ALA A 306 33.58 -32.33 -8.45
N GLY A 307 33.97 -33.41 -9.13
CA GLY A 307 34.83 -33.35 -10.31
C GLY A 307 34.12 -32.64 -11.48
N LYS A 308 34.68 -31.52 -11.96
CA LYS A 308 34.01 -30.65 -12.96
C LYS A 308 34.67 -30.60 -14.34
N GLN A 309 35.66 -31.44 -14.58
CA GLN A 309 36.47 -31.35 -15.80
C GLN A 309 35.67 -31.63 -17.08
N ASP A 310 34.55 -32.32 -16.96
CA ASP A 310 33.70 -32.71 -18.09
C ASP A 310 32.61 -31.69 -18.43
N PHE A 311 32.42 -30.65 -17.60
CA PHE A 311 31.32 -29.69 -17.73
C PHE A 311 31.77 -28.36 -18.35
N ASN A 312 30.86 -27.71 -19.08
CA ASN A 312 31.13 -26.41 -19.65
C ASN A 312 31.32 -25.32 -18.57
N HIS A 313 32.39 -24.52 -18.70
CA HIS A 313 32.70 -23.41 -17.80
C HIS A 313 31.57 -22.39 -17.58
N VAL A 314 30.76 -22.12 -18.61
CA VAL A 314 29.63 -21.19 -18.48
C VAL A 314 28.57 -21.76 -17.55
N ASP A 315 28.26 -23.04 -17.72
CA ASP A 315 27.21 -23.73 -16.95
C ASP A 315 27.65 -23.94 -15.50
N ILE A 316 28.95 -24.18 -15.26
CA ILE A 316 29.55 -24.17 -13.92
C ILE A 316 29.36 -22.81 -13.23
N ARG A 317 29.62 -21.69 -13.93
CA ARG A 317 29.45 -20.33 -13.37
C ARG A 317 28.00 -20.04 -13.01
N ILE A 318 27.05 -20.46 -13.86
CA ILE A 318 25.61 -20.32 -13.58
C ILE A 318 25.22 -21.14 -12.34
N SER A 319 25.69 -22.39 -12.24
CA SER A 319 25.46 -23.23 -11.06
C SER A 319 25.97 -22.59 -9.77
N TYR A 320 27.18 -22.00 -9.78
CA TYR A 320 27.67 -21.25 -8.62
C TYR A 320 26.77 -20.06 -8.27
N ALA A 321 26.31 -19.29 -9.27
CA ALA A 321 25.40 -18.17 -9.03
C ALA A 321 24.07 -18.63 -8.40
N LEU A 322 23.52 -19.76 -8.84
CA LEU A 322 22.29 -20.35 -8.30
C LEU A 322 22.39 -20.74 -6.82
N PHE A 323 23.58 -21.07 -6.31
CA PHE A 323 23.78 -21.38 -4.90
C PHE A 323 24.15 -20.14 -4.08
N VAL A 324 25.10 -19.35 -4.56
CA VAL A 324 25.66 -18.21 -3.81
C VAL A 324 24.64 -17.09 -3.68
N VAL A 325 23.92 -16.74 -4.75
CA VAL A 325 23.00 -15.60 -4.72
C VAL A 325 21.86 -15.81 -3.72
N PRO A 326 21.12 -16.94 -3.70
CA PRO A 326 20.10 -17.16 -2.68
C PRO A 326 20.65 -17.16 -1.24
N LEU A 327 21.83 -17.74 -1.00
CA LEU A 327 22.50 -17.68 0.30
C LEU A 327 22.78 -16.23 0.74
N VAL A 328 23.29 -15.40 -0.16
CA VAL A 328 23.54 -13.98 0.12
C VAL A 328 22.23 -13.22 0.36
N LEU A 329 21.19 -13.46 -0.45
CA LEU A 329 19.88 -12.83 -0.27
C LEU A 329 19.27 -13.19 1.09
N ASP A 330 19.33 -14.47 1.48
CA ASP A 330 18.83 -14.96 2.77
C ASP A 330 19.62 -14.35 3.95
N LEU A 331 20.94 -14.14 3.81
CA LEU A 331 21.76 -13.41 4.80
C LEU A 331 21.38 -11.92 4.91
N ILE A 332 21.13 -11.25 3.78
CA ILE A 332 20.67 -9.84 3.76
C ILE A 332 19.34 -9.71 4.51
N ILE A 333 18.40 -10.63 4.25
CA ILE A 333 17.10 -10.70 4.92
C ILE A 333 17.30 -10.90 6.43
N CYS A 334 18.13 -11.86 6.84
CA CYS A 334 18.40 -12.13 8.24
C CYS A 334 18.97 -10.90 8.96
N GLN A 335 19.89 -10.16 8.31
CA GLN A 335 20.46 -8.93 8.86
C GLN A 335 19.41 -7.82 8.94
N GLY A 336 18.58 -7.64 7.92
CA GLY A 336 17.49 -6.66 7.92
C GLY A 336 16.48 -6.92 9.03
N VAL A 337 16.04 -8.18 9.17
CA VAL A 337 15.09 -8.60 10.21
C VAL A 337 15.70 -8.49 11.62
N HIS A 338 16.98 -8.84 11.79
CA HIS A 338 17.68 -8.64 13.06
C HIS A 338 17.85 -7.15 13.42
N TRP A 339 18.13 -6.30 12.44
CA TRP A 339 18.25 -4.86 12.64
C TRP A 339 16.92 -4.22 13.02
N VAL A 340 15.84 -4.58 12.31
CA VAL A 340 14.47 -4.16 12.66
C VAL A 340 14.11 -4.63 14.07
N ARG A 341 14.43 -5.87 14.45
CA ARG A 341 14.12 -6.37 15.81
C ARG A 341 14.98 -5.78 16.92
N LYS A 342 16.28 -5.57 16.70
CA LYS A 342 17.14 -4.86 17.65
C LYS A 342 16.69 -3.41 17.83
N SER A 343 16.09 -2.83 16.79
CA SER A 343 15.42 -1.53 16.85
C SER A 343 14.02 -1.58 17.49
N SER A 344 13.39 -2.75 17.66
CA SER A 344 12.00 -2.88 18.15
C SER A 344 11.83 -3.63 19.47
N GLN A 345 12.89 -4.16 20.09
CA GLN A 345 12.78 -4.70 21.45
C GLN A 345 12.75 -3.58 22.48
N PRO A 346 11.76 -3.55 23.40
CA PRO A 346 11.87 -2.77 24.62
C PRO A 346 13.07 -3.29 25.44
N LEU A 347 13.95 -2.37 25.84
CA LEU A 347 15.09 -2.60 26.72
C LEU A 347 14.60 -2.92 28.15
N ILE A 348 13.91 -4.05 28.33
CA ILE A 348 13.80 -4.64 29.65
C ILE A 348 15.12 -5.37 29.92
N ARG A 349 16.00 -4.65 30.64
CA ARG A 349 17.29 -5.08 31.19
C ARG A 349 18.33 -5.54 30.16
N GLN A 350 19.30 -4.69 29.87
CA GLN A 350 20.69 -5.04 30.16
C GLN A 350 21.61 -3.80 30.19
N SER A 351 22.24 -3.67 31.36
CA SER A 351 23.50 -3.00 31.62
C SER A 351 24.50 -3.06 30.46
N HIS A 352 25.22 -1.95 30.28
CA HIS A 352 26.61 -1.87 29.81
C HIS A 352 27.23 -3.20 29.33
N HIS A 353 27.09 -3.53 28.04
CA HIS A 353 27.96 -4.52 27.41
C HIS A 353 28.66 -3.90 26.20
N LYS A 354 30.01 -3.93 26.27
CA LYS A 354 30.95 -3.46 25.25
C LYS A 354 30.56 -3.98 23.86
N GLU A 355 30.27 -3.06 22.95
CA GLU A 355 30.06 -3.36 21.54
C GLU A 355 31.31 -4.03 20.94
N SER A 356 31.09 -5.08 20.12
CA SER A 356 32.16 -5.80 19.45
C SER A 356 32.74 -4.95 18.30
N LYS A 357 34.06 -5.01 18.11
CA LYS A 357 34.80 -4.25 17.09
C LYS A 357 34.40 -4.56 15.63
N PHE A 358 33.58 -5.58 15.39
CA PHE A 358 33.17 -6.05 14.06
C PHE A 358 32.13 -5.14 13.37
N PHE A 359 31.45 -4.26 14.12
CA PHE A 359 30.32 -3.44 13.64
C PHE A 359 30.63 -1.98 13.32
N LYS A 360 31.90 -1.55 13.36
CA LYS A 360 32.29 -0.13 13.15
C LYS A 360 31.80 0.50 11.82
N PRO A 361 31.79 -0.19 10.66
CA PRO A 361 31.29 0.40 9.41
C PRO A 361 29.76 0.66 9.44
N CYS A 362 29.00 -0.20 10.12
CA CYS A 362 27.55 -0.05 10.27
C CYS A 362 27.18 1.12 11.19
N ASN A 363 28.05 1.54 12.10
CA ASN A 363 27.78 2.66 13.01
C ASN A 363 27.89 4.03 12.30
N MET A 364 28.79 4.15 11.32
CA MET A 364 28.86 5.33 10.44
C MET A 364 27.64 5.41 9.54
N LEU A 365 27.23 4.26 8.96
CA LEU A 365 25.99 4.17 8.18
C LEU A 365 24.77 4.48 9.06
N TYR A 366 24.75 4.03 10.31
CA TYR A 366 23.72 4.35 11.30
C TYR A 366 23.65 5.85 11.60
N HIS A 367 24.77 6.53 11.81
CA HIS A 367 24.77 7.98 12.02
C HIS A 367 24.38 8.76 10.77
N ILE A 368 24.79 8.31 9.57
CA ILE A 368 24.37 8.92 8.30
C ILE A 368 22.87 8.68 8.06
N VAL A 369 22.38 7.45 8.29
CA VAL A 369 20.96 7.07 8.21
C VAL A 369 20.14 7.88 9.21
N ARG A 370 20.57 7.95 10.48
CA ARG A 370 19.93 8.74 11.53
C ARG A 370 19.91 10.23 11.20
N PHE A 371 21.02 10.79 10.73
CA PHE A 371 21.11 12.20 10.30
C PHE A 371 20.23 12.50 9.07
N ILE A 372 20.01 11.53 8.17
CA ILE A 372 19.09 11.68 7.04
C ILE A 372 17.62 11.45 7.45
N CYS A 373 17.36 10.56 8.43
CA CYS A 373 16.04 10.33 9.03
C CYS A 373 15.56 11.53 9.88
N GLU A 374 16.46 12.21 10.59
CA GLU A 374 16.17 13.39 11.42
C GLU A 374 16.07 14.70 10.61
N ARG A 375 15.68 14.63 9.33
CA ARG A 375 15.38 15.85 8.58
C ARG A 375 14.12 16.51 9.16
N LYS A 376 14.31 17.70 9.71
CA LYS A 376 13.21 18.52 10.24
C LYS A 376 12.14 18.74 9.16
N PRO A 377 10.85 18.76 9.55
CA PRO A 377 9.76 19.10 8.63
C PRO A 377 10.07 20.44 7.95
N LYS A 378 9.75 20.51 6.66
CA LYS A 378 9.92 21.74 5.87
C LYS A 378 8.70 22.61 6.04
N GLU A 379 8.94 23.86 6.40
CA GLU A 379 7.91 24.88 6.40
C GLU A 379 7.65 25.34 4.96
N VAL A 380 6.39 25.27 4.54
CA VAL A 380 5.93 25.69 3.21
C VAL A 380 4.92 26.80 3.41
N GLN A 381 5.21 27.97 2.84
CA GLN A 381 4.28 29.08 2.80
C GLN A 381 3.33 28.89 1.61
N ILE A 382 2.03 28.87 1.88
CA ILE A 382 0.99 28.70 0.84
C ILE A 382 0.42 30.06 0.45
N GLU A 383 0.07 30.85 1.46
CA GLU A 383 -0.43 32.22 1.31
C GLU A 383 0.29 33.15 2.29
N GLU A 384 0.15 34.46 2.10
CA GLU A 384 0.80 35.45 2.95
C GLU A 384 0.30 35.31 4.41
N GLY A 385 1.20 34.87 5.32
CA GLY A 385 0.88 34.61 6.73
C GLY A 385 0.41 33.18 7.05
N VAL A 386 0.33 32.26 6.07
CA VAL A 386 -0.08 30.87 6.30
C VAL A 386 1.06 29.90 5.95
N HIS A 387 1.61 29.30 7.00
CA HIS A 387 2.68 28.32 6.92
C HIS A 387 2.16 26.95 7.34
N LEU A 388 2.48 25.92 6.55
CA LEU A 388 2.21 24.52 6.88
C LEU A 388 3.52 23.73 6.97
N HIS A 389 3.54 22.71 7.82
CA HIS A 389 4.68 21.83 8.01
C HIS A 389 4.49 20.53 7.23
N VAL A 390 5.37 20.33 6.25
CA VAL A 390 5.41 19.15 5.40
C VAL A 390 6.59 18.28 5.77
N ASN A 391 6.34 16.99 5.99
CA ASN A 391 7.40 16.01 6.11
C ASN A 391 8.11 15.84 4.75
N ASP A 392 9.41 16.14 4.69
CA ASP A 392 10.27 15.91 3.51
C ASP A 392 11.20 14.73 3.78
N THR A 393 10.61 13.64 4.30
CA THR A 393 11.33 12.40 4.55
C THR A 393 11.72 11.77 3.22
N CYS A 394 12.98 11.34 3.12
CA CYS A 394 13.43 10.64 1.92
C CYS A 394 12.69 9.29 1.80
N ILE A 395 12.33 8.89 0.58
CA ILE A 395 11.57 7.65 0.31
C ILE A 395 12.27 6.39 0.86
N PHE A 396 13.60 6.40 1.05
CA PHE A 396 14.29 5.27 1.70
C PHE A 396 13.91 5.11 3.18
N PHE A 397 13.48 6.19 3.82
CA PHE A 397 13.17 6.27 5.26
C PHE A 397 11.68 6.48 5.54
N GLN A 398 10.87 6.76 4.53
CA GLN A 398 9.41 6.74 4.66
C GLN A 398 8.92 5.35 5.06
N GLU A 399 7.99 5.28 6.01
CA GLU A 399 7.31 4.04 6.37
C GLU A 399 6.12 3.78 5.44
N TRP A 400 5.39 4.85 5.13
CA TRP A 400 4.19 4.90 4.31
C TRP A 400 4.25 6.07 3.34
N SER A 401 3.41 6.08 2.30
CA SER A 401 3.32 7.25 1.44
C SER A 401 2.65 8.38 2.23
N GLU A 402 3.44 9.36 2.68
CA GLU A 402 2.99 10.56 3.40
C GLU A 402 2.25 11.53 2.44
N ALA A 403 1.50 10.99 1.48
CA ALA A 403 0.85 11.71 0.42
C ALA A 403 -0.63 11.34 0.35
N ILE A 404 -1.47 12.37 0.31
CA ILE A 404 -2.88 12.31 0.02
C ILE A 404 -3.04 12.45 -1.49
N PHE A 405 -3.79 11.53 -2.09
CA PHE A 405 -4.16 11.62 -3.50
C PHE A 405 -5.40 12.47 -3.66
N CYS A 406 -5.39 13.36 -4.64
CA CYS A 406 -6.45 14.34 -4.83
C CYS A 406 -6.96 14.26 -6.27
N HIS A 407 -8.28 14.24 -6.44
CA HIS A 407 -8.94 14.32 -7.73
C HIS A 407 -9.99 15.42 -7.69
N ASN A 408 -10.04 16.23 -8.74
CA ASN A 408 -10.89 17.42 -8.80
C ASN A 408 -11.81 17.34 -10.02
N LEU A 409 -13.11 17.43 -9.79
CA LEU A 409 -14.13 17.25 -10.82
C LEU A 409 -14.06 18.36 -11.88
N VAL A 410 -13.96 19.63 -11.45
CA VAL A 410 -13.97 20.77 -12.37
C VAL A 410 -12.68 20.80 -13.22
N SER A 411 -11.52 20.52 -12.61
CA SER A 411 -10.24 20.41 -13.33
C SER A 411 -10.27 19.28 -14.36
N TYR A 412 -10.88 18.15 -14.01
CA TYR A 412 -11.10 17.05 -14.94
C TYR A 412 -11.96 17.47 -16.14
N CYS A 413 -13.04 18.22 -15.91
CA CYS A 413 -13.89 18.76 -16.99
C CYS A 413 -13.16 19.77 -17.89
N LEU A 414 -12.16 20.47 -17.37
CA LEU A 414 -11.30 21.40 -18.13
C LEU A 414 -10.25 20.66 -18.98
N GLY A 415 -10.05 19.35 -18.76
CA GLY A 415 -8.98 18.58 -19.38
C GLY A 415 -7.58 18.90 -18.80
N ASP A 416 -7.52 19.63 -17.69
CA ASP A 416 -6.28 20.03 -17.04
C ASP A 416 -5.94 19.11 -15.85
N SER A 417 -4.64 18.94 -15.58
CA SER A 417 -4.23 18.30 -14.34
C SER A 417 -4.61 19.19 -13.15
N PRO A 418 -5.19 18.64 -12.07
CA PRO A 418 -5.62 19.44 -10.94
C PRO A 418 -4.45 20.25 -10.36
N PRO A 419 -4.63 21.56 -10.10
CA PRO A 419 -3.60 22.35 -9.45
C PRO A 419 -3.29 21.74 -8.08
N ARG A 420 -2.01 21.73 -7.70
CA ARG A 420 -1.65 21.24 -6.36
C ARG A 420 -2.02 22.31 -5.35
N THR A 421 -2.90 21.97 -4.41
CA THR A 421 -3.24 22.84 -3.26
C THR A 421 -2.00 23.17 -2.43
N ILE A 422 -1.06 22.23 -2.34
CA ILE A 422 0.24 22.41 -1.68
C ILE A 422 1.37 22.14 -2.69
N PRO A 423 2.28 23.12 -2.94
CA PRO A 423 3.40 22.90 -3.85
C PRO A 423 4.33 21.81 -3.30
N LYS A 424 4.91 20.99 -4.20
CA LYS A 424 5.85 19.95 -3.77
C LYS A 424 7.15 20.60 -3.28
N PRO A 425 7.67 20.23 -2.11
CA PRO A 425 9.03 20.60 -1.75
C PRO A 425 9.99 20.04 -2.81
N HIS A 426 10.90 20.87 -3.34
CA HIS A 426 11.94 20.41 -4.25
C HIS A 426 12.91 19.48 -3.49
N GLY A 427 12.67 18.16 -3.59
CA GLY A 427 13.48 17.12 -2.95
C GLY A 427 14.32 16.35 -3.97
N GLY A 428 15.65 16.43 -3.86
CA GLY A 428 16.62 15.71 -4.70
C GLY A 428 16.55 14.17 -4.63
N CYS A 429 15.70 13.58 -3.78
CA CYS A 429 15.57 12.14 -3.59
C CYS A 429 14.90 11.41 -4.76
N GLN A 430 14.11 12.11 -5.59
CA GLN A 430 13.59 11.53 -6.84
C GLN A 430 14.72 11.16 -7.81
N ALA A 431 15.85 11.88 -7.78
CA ALA A 431 17.01 11.55 -8.58
C ALA A 431 17.67 10.23 -8.15
N CYS A 432 17.60 9.84 -6.87
CA CYS A 432 18.15 8.57 -6.39
C CYS A 432 17.30 7.38 -6.84
N ILE A 433 15.97 7.46 -6.75
CA ILE A 433 15.08 6.41 -7.27
C ILE A 433 15.15 6.33 -8.79
N ALA A 434 15.21 7.47 -9.48
CA ALA A 434 15.45 7.50 -10.93
C ALA A 434 16.80 6.86 -11.27
N LYS A 435 17.87 7.07 -10.48
CA LYS A 435 19.17 6.42 -10.66
C LYS A 435 19.15 4.92 -10.37
N ILE A 436 18.42 4.46 -9.35
CA ILE A 436 18.25 3.03 -9.05
C ILE A 436 17.40 2.35 -10.11
N LEU A 437 16.29 2.97 -10.53
CA LEU A 437 15.47 2.50 -11.65
C LEU A 437 16.27 2.51 -12.94
N CYS A 438 17.08 3.54 -13.23
CA CYS A 438 17.98 3.56 -14.38
C CYS A 438 19.07 2.49 -14.28
N PHE A 439 19.65 2.26 -13.09
CA PHE A 439 20.64 1.20 -12.88
C PHE A 439 20.02 -0.18 -13.12
N LEU A 440 18.82 -0.43 -12.61
CA LEU A 440 18.09 -1.67 -12.79
C LEU A 440 17.54 -1.81 -14.22
N CYS A 441 17.09 -0.73 -14.86
CA CYS A 441 16.74 -0.69 -16.27
C CYS A 441 17.97 -0.89 -17.17
N ASN A 442 19.16 -0.46 -16.75
CA ASN A 442 20.42 -0.72 -17.45
C ASN A 442 20.88 -2.17 -17.23
N ALA A 443 20.68 -2.74 -16.03
CA ALA A 443 20.94 -4.15 -15.75
C ALA A 443 19.98 -5.08 -16.51
N CYS A 444 18.68 -4.80 -16.46
CA CYS A 444 17.66 -5.43 -17.29
C CYS A 444 17.91 -5.14 -18.77
N GLY A 445 18.37 -3.95 -19.12
CA GLY A 445 18.75 -3.51 -20.46
C GLY A 445 19.96 -4.28 -21.01
N ALA A 446 20.91 -4.68 -20.17
CA ALA A 446 22.01 -5.56 -20.52
C ALA A 446 21.54 -7.01 -20.75
N CYS A 447 20.56 -7.48 -19.96
CA CYS A 447 19.87 -8.74 -20.22
C CYS A 447 19.04 -8.68 -21.51
N ILE A 448 18.31 -7.58 -21.74
CA ILE A 448 17.54 -7.31 -22.95
C ILE A 448 18.47 -7.09 -24.15
N ALA A 449 19.68 -6.55 -24.00
CA ALA A 449 20.65 -6.44 -25.07
C ALA A 449 21.17 -7.82 -25.51
N ARG A 450 21.32 -8.76 -24.58
CA ARG A 450 21.54 -10.18 -24.90
C ARG A 450 20.31 -10.81 -25.58
N ILE A 451 19.09 -10.42 -25.20
CA ILE A 451 17.85 -10.78 -25.92
C ILE A 451 17.78 -10.10 -27.29
N ARG A 452 18.28 -8.89 -27.47
CA ARG A 452 18.31 -8.13 -28.73
C ARG A 452 19.28 -8.77 -29.71
N CYS A 453 20.38 -9.31 -29.19
CA CYS A 453 21.31 -10.15 -29.94
C CYS A 453 20.64 -11.46 -30.40
N LEU A 454 19.74 -12.04 -29.59
CA LEU A 454 18.93 -13.22 -29.96
C LEU A 454 17.75 -12.86 -30.90
N ALA A 455 17.14 -11.68 -30.73
CA ALA A 455 16.00 -11.20 -31.51
C ALA A 455 16.41 -10.60 -32.86
N GLN A 456 17.66 -10.15 -33.02
CA GLN A 456 18.21 -9.77 -34.33
C GLN A 456 18.33 -10.97 -35.28
N VAL A 457 18.21 -12.21 -34.79
CA VAL A 457 18.14 -13.43 -35.61
C VAL A 457 16.68 -13.81 -35.94
N ALA A 458 15.70 -13.35 -35.15
CA ALA A 458 14.26 -13.53 -35.41
C ALA A 458 13.67 -12.26 -36.02
N ALA A 459 13.83 -12.10 -37.33
CA ALA A 459 13.25 -10.99 -38.07
C ALA A 459 11.72 -10.86 -37.81
N GLY A 460 11.28 -9.65 -37.46
CA GLY A 460 9.92 -9.20 -37.77
C GLY A 460 8.91 -8.97 -36.65
N ILE A 461 9.24 -9.06 -35.36
CA ILE A 461 8.29 -8.65 -34.29
C ILE A 461 8.67 -7.25 -33.78
N PRO A 462 7.86 -6.20 -34.04
CA PRO A 462 8.10 -4.87 -33.50
C PRO A 462 7.74 -4.83 -32.01
N LEU A 463 8.66 -5.32 -31.18
CA LEU A 463 8.49 -5.36 -29.71
C LEU A 463 8.26 -3.96 -29.11
N SER A 464 8.71 -2.89 -29.78
CA SER A 464 8.43 -1.50 -29.38
C SER A 464 6.94 -1.17 -29.41
N ARG A 465 6.19 -1.59 -30.45
CA ARG A 465 4.73 -1.40 -30.51
C ARG A 465 3.97 -2.25 -29.49
N CYS A 466 4.51 -3.41 -29.10
CA CYS A 466 3.95 -4.22 -28.03
C CYS A 466 4.24 -3.62 -26.65
N LEU A 467 5.43 -3.06 -26.44
CA LEU A 467 5.79 -2.36 -25.20
C LEU A 467 4.97 -1.07 -25.03
N ASP A 468 4.75 -0.30 -26.09
CA ASP A 468 3.88 0.89 -26.04
C ASP A 468 2.41 0.53 -25.73
N LYS A 469 1.96 -0.69 -26.09
CA LYS A 469 0.64 -1.23 -25.71
C LYS A 469 0.61 -1.90 -24.33
N LEU A 470 1.75 -2.41 -23.84
CA LEU A 470 1.87 -3.07 -22.54
C LEU A 470 2.11 -2.07 -21.40
N VAL A 471 2.61 -0.86 -21.68
CA VAL A 471 3.14 0.03 -20.64
C VAL A 471 2.07 0.80 -19.88
N ILE A 472 0.87 1.09 -20.40
CA ILE A 472 -0.18 1.73 -19.56
C ILE A 472 -1.58 1.32 -20.00
N ARG A 473 -2.26 0.45 -19.23
CA ARG A 473 -3.72 0.32 -19.28
C ARG A 473 -4.32 1.72 -19.17
N GLY A 474 -5.23 2.12 -20.07
CA GLY A 474 -5.77 3.49 -20.12
C GLY A 474 -6.21 4.08 -18.78
N SER A 475 -6.67 3.24 -17.84
CA SER A 475 -7.01 3.66 -16.47
C SER A 475 -5.83 4.15 -15.62
N ALA A 476 -4.64 3.57 -15.77
CA ALA A 476 -3.43 4.00 -15.05
C ALA A 476 -2.86 5.32 -15.61
N LEU A 477 -2.98 5.53 -16.92
CA LEU A 477 -2.60 6.79 -17.57
C LEU A 477 -3.55 7.91 -17.12
N HIS A 478 -4.85 7.60 -17.11
CA HIS A 478 -5.89 8.50 -16.62
C HIS A 478 -5.63 8.92 -15.17
N LYS A 479 -5.35 7.96 -14.29
CA LYS A 479 -4.95 8.23 -12.90
C LYS A 479 -3.70 9.11 -12.83
N ALA A 480 -2.69 8.86 -13.65
CA ALA A 480 -1.44 9.64 -13.65
C ALA A 480 -1.61 11.09 -14.12
N ILE A 481 -2.59 11.37 -14.99
CA ILE A 481 -2.87 12.71 -15.52
C ILE A 481 -3.77 13.51 -14.57
N TYR A 482 -4.83 12.89 -14.04
CA TYR A 482 -5.92 13.57 -13.33
C TYR A 482 -5.90 13.41 -11.81
N VAL A 483 -4.89 12.76 -11.24
CA VAL A 483 -4.70 12.66 -9.79
C VAL A 483 -3.44 13.40 -9.38
N SER A 484 -3.62 14.42 -8.54
CA SER A 484 -2.51 15.12 -7.90
C SER A 484 -2.12 14.41 -6.60
N ARG A 485 -0.89 14.68 -6.13
CA ARG A 485 -0.39 14.22 -4.84
C ARG A 485 -0.08 15.41 -3.97
N CYS A 486 -0.77 15.51 -2.84
CA CYS A 486 -0.57 16.52 -1.81
C CYS A 486 0.12 15.85 -0.61
N PRO A 487 1.13 16.46 0.01
CA PRO A 487 1.69 15.93 1.26
C PRO A 487 0.66 15.96 2.39
N LEU A 488 0.69 14.97 3.28
CA LEU A 488 -0.03 15.03 4.55
C LEU A 488 0.73 16.00 5.48
N THR A 489 0.16 17.16 5.74
CA THR A 489 0.73 18.19 6.63
C THR A 489 0.44 17.87 8.09
N LYS A 490 1.35 18.27 8.99
CA LYS A 490 1.15 18.12 10.44
C LYS A 490 -0.14 18.78 10.90
N GLU A 491 -0.44 19.98 10.42
CA GLU A 491 -1.61 20.75 10.83
C GLU A 491 -2.93 20.11 10.39
N LEU A 492 -2.95 19.44 9.23
CA LEU A 492 -4.12 18.69 8.77
C LEU A 492 -4.34 17.44 9.64
N TRP A 493 -3.25 16.76 10.00
CA TRP A 493 -3.32 15.62 10.91
C TRP A 493 -3.83 16.04 12.31
N ASP A 494 -3.23 17.07 12.89
CA ASP A 494 -3.64 17.61 14.20
C ASP A 494 -5.12 18.04 14.17
N PHE A 495 -5.55 18.67 13.08
CA PHE A 495 -6.96 19.03 12.88
C PHE A 495 -7.88 17.80 12.87
N ILE A 496 -7.57 16.76 12.09
CA ILE A 496 -8.36 15.52 12.06
C ILE A 496 -8.38 14.88 13.46
N TYR A 497 -7.23 14.84 14.14
CA TYR A 497 -7.08 14.28 15.47
C TYR A 497 -7.98 14.97 16.51
N ASP A 498 -8.00 16.30 16.53
CA ASP A 498 -8.84 17.05 17.45
C ASP A 498 -10.33 16.99 17.10
N ASN A 499 -10.70 17.04 15.82
CA ASN A 499 -12.11 16.91 15.41
C ASN A 499 -12.70 15.54 15.76
N LEU A 500 -11.95 14.45 15.54
CA LEU A 500 -12.40 13.11 15.92
C LEU A 500 -12.51 12.96 17.44
N TRP A 501 -11.65 13.62 18.20
CA TRP A 501 -11.76 13.65 19.66
C TRP A 501 -13.00 14.41 20.13
N GLU A 502 -13.25 15.60 19.57
CA GLU A 502 -14.46 16.39 19.84
C GLU A 502 -15.74 15.58 19.54
N MET A 503 -15.73 14.84 18.43
CA MET A 503 -16.81 13.94 18.05
C MET A 503 -17.03 12.83 19.10
N THR A 504 -15.97 12.24 19.64
CA THR A 504 -16.07 11.26 20.75
C THR A 504 -16.69 11.88 22.00
N THR A 505 -16.23 13.07 22.40
CA THR A 505 -16.74 13.74 23.61
C THR A 505 -18.22 14.11 23.50
N LYS A 506 -18.64 14.61 22.34
CA LYS A 506 -20.05 14.95 22.07
C LYS A 506 -20.96 13.71 22.22
N MET A 507 -20.52 12.56 21.72
CA MET A 507 -21.30 11.31 21.82
C MET A 507 -21.42 10.76 23.23
N GLU A 508 -20.37 10.93 24.04
CA GLU A 508 -20.41 10.56 25.46
C GLU A 508 -21.37 11.44 26.24
N ASN A 509 -21.30 12.76 26.00
CA ASN A 509 -22.15 13.75 26.67
C ASN A 509 -23.60 13.72 26.17
N GLY A 510 -23.87 13.12 25.01
CA GLY A 510 -25.20 13.11 24.39
C GLY A 510 -25.61 14.49 23.88
N GLU A 511 -24.63 15.32 23.51
CA GLU A 511 -24.85 16.66 22.98
C GLU A 511 -25.32 16.56 21.53
N GLU A 512 -26.50 17.13 21.23
CA GLU A 512 -26.99 17.29 19.86
C GLU A 512 -26.40 18.57 19.23
N GLU A 513 -25.93 18.47 17.99
CA GLU A 513 -25.20 19.53 17.31
C GLU A 513 -26.11 20.48 16.52
N PHE A 514 -25.89 21.80 16.68
CA PHE A 514 -26.55 22.87 15.94
C PHE A 514 -26.22 22.81 14.45
N VAL A 515 -27.22 22.91 13.58
CA VAL A 515 -26.97 23.05 12.15
C VAL A 515 -27.93 24.05 11.48
N PRO A 516 -27.45 24.89 10.54
CA PRO A 516 -28.27 25.80 9.75
C PRO A 516 -29.46 25.16 9.02
N ASP A 517 -30.57 25.91 8.92
CA ASP A 517 -31.82 25.44 8.29
C ASP A 517 -31.67 24.97 6.85
N PHE A 518 -30.80 25.60 6.06
CA PHE A 518 -30.59 25.21 4.66
C PHE A 518 -29.89 23.85 4.47
N LEU A 519 -29.36 23.26 5.54
CA LEU A 519 -28.80 21.90 5.53
C LEU A 519 -29.85 20.84 5.92
N LYS A 520 -31.03 21.23 6.41
CA LYS A 520 -32.15 20.32 6.72
C LYS A 520 -32.78 19.73 5.46
N ASP A 521 -32.72 20.45 4.34
CA ASP A 521 -33.27 20.05 3.03
C ASP A 521 -32.30 19.19 2.19
N VAL A 522 -31.08 18.94 2.70
CA VAL A 522 -30.11 18.05 2.05
C VAL A 522 -30.36 16.62 2.52
N GLU A 523 -31.32 15.94 1.87
CA GLU A 523 -31.62 14.54 2.17
C GLU A 523 -30.43 13.61 1.85
N TYR A 524 -30.16 12.68 2.77
CA TYR A 524 -29.01 11.75 2.78
C TYR A 524 -29.25 10.47 1.96
N ASP A 525 -30.29 10.47 1.12
CA ASP A 525 -30.83 9.24 0.54
C ASP A 525 -29.85 8.54 -0.43
N ASP A 526 -28.79 9.24 -0.85
CA ASP A 526 -27.60 8.64 -1.49
C ASP A 526 -26.30 9.36 -1.06
N ILE A 527 -25.43 8.70 -0.29
CA ILE A 527 -24.14 9.29 0.16
C ILE A 527 -23.25 9.70 -1.02
N ASP A 528 -23.38 8.99 -2.14
CA ASP A 528 -22.63 9.24 -3.36
C ASP A 528 -23.02 10.59 -3.99
N GLU A 529 -24.31 10.92 -3.98
CA GLU A 529 -24.81 12.23 -4.43
C GLU A 529 -24.41 13.32 -3.45
N TYR A 530 -24.51 13.06 -2.14
CA TYR A 530 -24.11 13.98 -1.09
C TYR A 530 -22.62 14.37 -1.21
N LEU A 531 -21.72 13.41 -1.41
CA LEU A 531 -20.29 13.64 -1.62
C LEU A 531 -20.02 14.51 -2.86
N LEU A 532 -20.70 14.24 -3.97
CA LEU A 532 -20.56 15.03 -5.20
C LEU A 532 -21.09 16.46 -5.05
N LEU A 533 -22.25 16.60 -4.40
CA LEU A 533 -22.88 17.89 -4.09
C LEU A 533 -21.92 18.78 -3.29
N TRP A 534 -21.39 18.26 -2.19
CA TRP A 534 -20.45 18.98 -1.33
C TRP A 534 -19.13 19.27 -2.04
N HIS A 535 -18.65 18.35 -2.88
CA HIS A 535 -17.43 18.57 -3.66
C HIS A 535 -17.57 19.78 -4.57
N ILE A 536 -18.62 19.82 -5.39
CA ILE A 536 -18.87 20.94 -6.30
C ILE A 536 -19.08 22.24 -5.51
N ALA A 537 -19.87 22.22 -4.43
CA ALA A 537 -20.09 23.41 -3.60
C ALA A 537 -18.78 23.93 -2.97
N THR A 538 -17.93 23.04 -2.47
CA THR A 538 -16.60 23.38 -1.91
C THR A 538 -15.71 24.02 -2.99
N GLU A 539 -15.71 23.49 -4.21
CA GLU A 539 -14.95 24.06 -5.33
C GLU A 539 -15.42 25.46 -5.70
N LEU A 540 -16.74 25.67 -5.76
CA LEU A 540 -17.33 26.96 -6.08
C LEU A 540 -16.99 27.99 -5.00
N CYS A 541 -17.16 27.64 -3.71
CA CYS A 541 -16.79 28.52 -2.61
C CYS A 541 -15.29 28.85 -2.61
N TYR A 542 -14.43 27.84 -2.74
CA TYR A 542 -12.97 28.01 -2.66
C TYR A 542 -12.43 28.94 -3.75
N ASN A 543 -12.88 28.77 -5.00
CA ASN A 543 -12.35 29.52 -6.13
C ASN A 543 -12.98 30.91 -6.28
N THR A 544 -14.19 31.13 -5.77
CA THR A 544 -14.90 32.42 -5.87
C THR A 544 -14.71 33.32 -4.65
N GLU A 545 -13.92 32.88 -3.66
CA GLU A 545 -13.59 33.67 -2.48
C GLU A 545 -12.71 34.88 -2.85
N LYS A 546 -12.98 36.03 -2.23
CA LYS A 546 -12.11 37.20 -2.35
C LYS A 546 -11.02 37.11 -1.28
N HIS A 547 -9.76 37.04 -1.68
CA HIS A 547 -8.63 37.07 -0.74
C HIS A 547 -8.63 38.43 0.00
N GLY A 548 -9.09 38.48 1.26
CA GLY A 548 -9.32 39.78 1.91
C GLY A 548 -9.41 39.87 3.44
N SER A 549 -9.80 38.84 4.19
CA SER A 549 -9.97 38.92 5.66
C SER A 549 -9.15 37.86 6.39
N ARG A 550 -8.02 38.26 6.96
CA ARG A 550 -7.01 37.34 7.52
C ARG A 550 -7.31 36.96 8.98
N GLU A 551 -8.12 35.93 9.18
CA GLU A 551 -7.99 35.07 10.36
C GLU A 551 -7.23 33.79 9.99
N GLY A 552 -6.17 33.48 10.76
CA GLY A 552 -5.26 32.38 10.45
C GLY A 552 -5.91 30.99 10.48
N ASN A 553 -6.94 30.78 11.31
CA ASN A 553 -7.63 29.49 11.44
C ASN A 553 -8.62 29.24 10.29
N ALA A 554 -9.46 30.23 9.94
CA ALA A 554 -10.39 30.13 8.81
C ALA A 554 -9.67 29.80 7.49
N THR A 555 -8.47 30.37 7.30
CA THR A 555 -7.66 30.12 6.10
C THR A 555 -7.12 28.68 6.06
N LYS A 556 -6.77 28.09 7.21
CA LYS A 556 -6.34 26.68 7.29
C LYS A 556 -7.50 25.72 7.06
N GLU A 557 -8.66 25.95 7.68
CA GLU A 557 -9.87 25.15 7.48
C GLU A 557 -10.33 25.16 6.01
N ARG A 558 -10.18 26.29 5.32
CA ARG A 558 -10.39 26.39 3.87
C ARG A 558 -9.49 25.44 3.08
N ILE A 559 -8.19 25.43 3.39
CA ILE A 559 -7.20 24.55 2.73
C ILE A 559 -7.51 23.08 3.04
N PHE A 560 -7.84 22.76 4.29
CA PHE A 560 -8.19 21.40 4.71
C PHE A 560 -9.46 20.91 4.02
N SER A 561 -10.51 21.74 3.97
CA SER A 561 -11.74 21.46 3.25
C SER A 561 -11.47 21.09 1.79
N LYS A 562 -10.59 21.85 1.11
CA LYS A 562 -10.20 21.57 -0.27
C LYS A 562 -9.48 20.22 -0.41
N ILE A 563 -8.52 19.94 0.47
CA ILE A 563 -7.73 18.68 0.43
C ILE A 563 -8.63 17.48 0.69
N LEU A 564 -9.47 17.54 1.74
CA LEU A 564 -10.38 16.47 2.09
C LEU A 564 -11.43 16.25 1.00
N SER A 565 -11.97 17.31 0.42
CA SER A 565 -12.91 17.23 -0.71
C SER A 565 -12.31 16.52 -1.92
N ASP A 566 -11.12 16.92 -2.37
CA ASP A 566 -10.46 16.27 -3.50
C ASP A 566 -10.05 14.82 -3.18
N TYR A 567 -9.70 14.54 -1.92
CA TYR A 567 -9.33 13.19 -1.48
C TYR A 567 -10.53 12.24 -1.46
N MET A 568 -11.68 12.70 -0.93
CA MET A 568 -12.91 11.91 -0.91
C MET A 568 -13.37 11.60 -2.33
N LEU A 569 -13.33 12.59 -3.24
CA LEU A 569 -13.64 12.33 -4.64
C LEU A 569 -12.63 11.37 -5.31
N TYR A 570 -11.34 11.47 -4.97
CA TYR A 570 -10.34 10.50 -5.41
C TYR A 570 -10.69 9.07 -4.99
N LEU A 571 -11.09 8.87 -3.73
CA LEU A 571 -11.46 7.55 -3.24
C LEU A 571 -12.64 6.98 -4.04
N MET A 572 -13.67 7.78 -4.30
CA MET A 572 -14.83 7.34 -5.07
C MET A 572 -14.47 6.95 -6.51
N VAL A 573 -13.61 7.72 -7.19
CA VAL A 573 -13.29 7.48 -8.61
C VAL A 573 -12.23 6.39 -8.79
N TYR A 574 -11.21 6.35 -7.92
CA TYR A 574 -10.01 5.53 -8.13
C TYR A 574 -9.78 4.44 -7.09
N GLN A 575 -10.50 4.44 -5.97
CA GLN A 575 -10.46 3.39 -4.94
C GLN A 575 -11.87 2.94 -4.55
N PRO A 576 -12.71 2.51 -5.52
CA PRO A 576 -14.12 2.28 -5.28
C PRO A 576 -14.41 1.18 -4.26
N GLY A 577 -13.47 0.25 -4.04
CA GLY A 577 -13.64 -0.78 -3.01
C GLY A 577 -13.39 -0.31 -1.57
N MET A 578 -12.79 0.87 -1.37
CA MET A 578 -12.63 1.48 -0.03
C MET A 578 -13.81 2.36 0.36
N MET A 579 -14.56 2.84 -0.63
CA MET A 579 -15.91 3.32 -0.40
C MET A 579 -16.81 2.08 -0.33
N SER A 580 -17.88 2.08 0.45
CA SER A 580 -18.93 1.03 0.39
C SER A 580 -19.34 0.78 -1.07
N GLU A 581 -20.01 -0.36 -1.38
CA GLU A 581 -20.51 -0.69 -2.73
C GLU A 581 -20.93 0.56 -3.50
N ILE A 582 -20.01 1.07 -4.34
CA ILE A 582 -20.28 2.32 -5.06
C ILE A 582 -21.52 2.04 -5.87
N SER A 583 -22.58 2.80 -5.59
CA SER A 583 -23.82 2.61 -6.29
C SER A 583 -23.54 2.83 -7.76
N GLY A 584 -24.11 2.00 -8.65
CA GLY A 584 -24.07 2.28 -10.09
C GLY A 584 -24.56 3.71 -10.40
N MET A 585 -25.35 4.29 -9.49
CA MET A 585 -25.81 5.67 -9.51
C MET A 585 -24.68 6.69 -9.35
N PHE A 586 -23.62 6.45 -8.57
CA PHE A 586 -22.48 7.38 -8.48
C PHE A 586 -21.85 7.65 -9.83
N VAL A 587 -21.53 6.59 -10.59
CA VAL A 587 -20.86 6.71 -11.89
C VAL A 587 -21.75 7.49 -12.87
N ALA A 588 -23.05 7.26 -12.82
CA ALA A 588 -24.03 8.01 -13.61
C ALA A 588 -24.05 9.50 -13.21
N ASN A 589 -24.20 9.80 -11.92
CA ASN A 589 -24.27 11.16 -11.37
C ASN A 589 -22.96 11.93 -11.61
N TYR A 590 -21.82 11.29 -11.43
CA TYR A 590 -20.49 11.87 -11.70
C TYR A 590 -20.35 12.24 -13.19
N LYS A 591 -20.73 11.33 -14.09
CA LYS A 591 -20.65 11.58 -15.54
C LYS A 591 -21.62 12.68 -15.96
N GLU A 592 -22.84 12.66 -15.44
CA GLU A 592 -23.84 13.68 -15.70
C GLU A 592 -23.36 15.05 -15.23
N ALA A 593 -22.85 15.16 -14.00
CA ALA A 593 -22.27 16.40 -13.48
C ALA A 593 -21.13 16.91 -14.36
N CYS A 594 -20.24 16.02 -14.82
CA CYS A 594 -19.17 16.39 -15.76
C CYS A 594 -19.71 16.92 -17.08
N GLU A 595 -20.72 16.27 -17.67
CA GLU A 595 -21.34 16.71 -18.92
C GLU A 595 -22.07 18.05 -18.77
N GLN A 596 -22.76 18.28 -17.65
CA GLN A 596 -23.41 19.55 -17.35
C GLN A 596 -22.38 20.66 -17.21
N ILE A 597 -21.33 20.45 -16.39
CA ILE A 597 -20.25 21.43 -16.18
C ILE A 597 -19.53 21.73 -17.50
N ALA A 598 -19.12 20.71 -18.26
CA ALA A 598 -18.42 20.89 -19.54
C ALA A 598 -19.18 21.77 -20.54
N LYS A 599 -20.52 21.70 -20.56
CA LYS A 599 -21.37 22.54 -21.42
C LYS A 599 -21.30 24.03 -21.06
N PHE A 600 -21.07 24.38 -19.79
CA PHE A 600 -20.96 25.78 -19.35
C PHE A 600 -19.53 26.33 -19.46
N LEU A 601 -18.51 25.46 -19.42
CA LEU A 601 -17.11 25.87 -19.45
C LEU A 601 -16.67 26.49 -20.78
N GLY A 602 -17.33 26.19 -21.90
CA GLY A 602 -17.18 26.92 -23.17
C GLY A 602 -15.73 27.06 -23.72
N GLY A 603 -14.79 26.23 -23.24
CA GLY A 603 -13.37 26.28 -23.62
C GLY A 603 -12.47 27.16 -22.72
N ASP A 604 -12.98 27.75 -21.64
CA ASP A 604 -12.14 28.40 -20.64
C ASP A 604 -11.16 27.39 -20.01
N ARG A 605 -9.91 27.81 -19.75
CA ARG A 605 -8.87 26.97 -19.11
C ARG A 605 -8.51 27.38 -17.67
N GLN A 606 -9.13 28.44 -17.15
CA GLN A 606 -8.83 28.93 -15.79
C GLN A 606 -9.89 28.46 -14.80
N LEU A 607 -9.49 27.64 -13.82
CA LEU A 607 -10.37 27.06 -12.80
C LEU A 607 -11.21 28.12 -12.06
N LYS A 608 -10.59 29.25 -11.70
CA LYS A 608 -11.29 30.35 -11.02
C LYS A 608 -12.44 30.93 -11.84
N LYS A 609 -12.18 31.30 -13.10
CA LYS A 609 -13.18 31.85 -14.02
C LYS A 609 -14.29 30.85 -14.33
N ALA A 610 -13.91 29.58 -14.46
CA ALA A 610 -14.83 28.47 -14.63
C ALA A 610 -15.83 28.39 -13.45
N CYS A 611 -15.35 28.43 -12.22
CA CYS A 611 -16.21 28.41 -11.02
C CYS A 611 -17.09 29.66 -10.91
N GLU A 612 -16.57 30.86 -11.19
CA GLU A 612 -17.35 32.11 -11.21
C GLU A 612 -18.52 32.01 -12.20
N LYS A 613 -18.23 31.56 -13.44
CA LYS A 613 -19.22 31.40 -14.50
C LYS A 613 -20.31 30.37 -14.16
N ILE A 614 -19.93 29.24 -13.54
CA ILE A 614 -20.90 28.21 -13.11
C ILE A 614 -21.87 28.81 -12.08
N LEU A 615 -21.33 29.52 -11.10
CA LEU A 615 -22.13 30.14 -10.03
C LEU A 615 -23.08 31.20 -10.59
N ASP A 616 -22.59 32.09 -11.47
CA ASP A 616 -23.39 33.13 -12.12
C ASP A 616 -24.49 32.54 -13.03
N SER A 617 -24.29 31.32 -13.53
CA SER A 617 -25.23 30.62 -14.42
C SER A 617 -26.29 29.79 -13.67
N LYS A 618 -26.39 29.85 -12.34
CA LYS A 618 -27.34 29.08 -11.52
C LYS A 618 -28.79 29.15 -12.04
N GLY A 619 -29.25 30.35 -12.39
CA GLY A 619 -30.61 30.56 -12.92
C GLY A 619 -30.84 29.93 -14.31
N GLU A 620 -29.80 29.79 -15.12
CA GLU A 620 -29.87 29.05 -16.39
C GLU A 620 -29.84 27.54 -16.16
N ILE A 621 -28.98 27.06 -15.25
CA ILE A 621 -28.89 25.65 -14.85
C ILE A 621 -30.27 25.17 -14.38
N GLY A 622 -30.93 25.93 -13.49
CA GLY A 622 -32.26 25.58 -12.97
C GLY A 622 -33.35 25.56 -14.06
N ARG A 623 -33.24 26.39 -15.10
CA ARG A 623 -34.19 26.37 -16.25
C ARG A 623 -33.96 25.19 -17.18
N LYS A 624 -32.70 24.79 -17.38
CA LYS A 624 -32.30 23.78 -18.38
C LYS A 624 -32.34 22.35 -17.84
N TYR A 625 -31.94 22.16 -16.59
CA TYR A 625 -31.80 20.85 -15.95
C TYR A 625 -32.76 20.66 -14.78
N GLY A 626 -33.49 21.70 -14.37
CA GLY A 626 -34.39 21.65 -13.21
C GLY A 626 -33.68 21.96 -11.89
N ARG A 627 -34.48 22.30 -10.88
CA ARG A 627 -33.99 22.61 -9.52
C ARG A 627 -33.52 21.37 -8.75
N GLU A 628 -34.00 20.20 -9.13
CA GLU A 628 -33.57 18.91 -8.57
C GLU A 628 -32.21 18.45 -9.11
N SER A 629 -31.66 19.12 -10.12
CA SER A 629 -30.35 18.73 -10.67
C SER A 629 -29.23 18.93 -9.65
N LEU A 630 -28.31 17.95 -9.57
CA LEU A 630 -27.16 17.96 -8.67
C LEU A 630 -26.35 19.26 -8.78
N LEU A 631 -26.11 19.74 -10.00
CA LEU A 631 -25.39 20.99 -10.23
C LEU A 631 -26.14 22.22 -9.71
N TYR A 632 -27.47 22.28 -9.86
CA TYR A 632 -28.27 23.37 -9.30
C TYR A 632 -28.23 23.35 -7.77
N ARG A 633 -28.44 22.17 -7.16
CA ARG A 633 -28.35 21.98 -5.70
C ARG A 633 -26.98 22.39 -5.17
N ALA A 634 -25.90 22.05 -5.89
CA ALA A 634 -24.53 22.43 -5.51
C ALA A 634 -24.31 23.95 -5.56
N CYS A 635 -24.84 24.62 -6.59
CA CYS A 635 -24.80 26.09 -6.67
C CYS A 635 -25.63 26.73 -5.55
N ASP A 636 -26.78 26.14 -5.20
CA ASP A 636 -27.62 26.61 -4.10
C ASP A 636 -26.92 26.48 -2.75
N LEU A 637 -26.32 25.31 -2.48
CA LEU A 637 -25.50 25.08 -1.30
C LEU A 637 -24.34 26.09 -1.22
N ALA A 638 -23.62 26.31 -2.33
CA ALA A 638 -22.51 27.27 -2.39
C ALA A 638 -22.96 28.71 -2.10
N GLU A 639 -24.09 29.16 -2.65
CA GLU A 639 -24.65 30.48 -2.35
C GLU A 639 -25.06 30.61 -0.89
N ASN A 640 -25.67 29.58 -0.31
CA ASN A 640 -26.08 29.58 1.10
C ASN A 640 -24.87 29.60 2.04
N LEU A 641 -23.82 28.83 1.74
CA LEU A 641 -22.55 28.87 2.46
C LEU A 641 -21.89 30.26 2.37
N LYS A 642 -21.97 30.91 1.20
CA LYS A 642 -21.41 32.25 0.99
C LYS A 642 -22.15 33.37 1.75
N LYS A 643 -23.38 33.14 2.20
CA LYS A 643 -24.11 34.07 3.10
C LYS A 643 -23.56 34.07 4.53
N LEU A 644 -22.85 33.00 4.92
CA LEU A 644 -22.23 32.89 6.24
C LEU A 644 -20.91 33.65 6.31
N GLU A 645 -20.52 34.04 7.52
CA GLU A 645 -19.18 34.54 7.83
C GLU A 645 -18.10 33.52 7.41
N GLU A 646 -16.95 34.01 6.94
CA GLU A 646 -15.87 33.19 6.37
C GLU A 646 -15.40 32.08 7.34
N ALA A 647 -15.13 32.42 8.60
CA ALA A 647 -14.72 31.45 9.62
C ALA A 647 -15.79 30.37 9.84
N LYS A 648 -17.06 30.77 9.99
CA LYS A 648 -18.17 29.84 10.19
C LYS A 648 -18.39 28.93 8.97
N ARG A 649 -18.27 29.47 7.76
CA ARG A 649 -18.42 28.74 6.49
C ARG A 649 -17.40 27.62 6.37
N TRP A 650 -16.12 27.92 6.56
CA TRP A 650 -15.06 26.94 6.42
C TRP A 650 -15.04 25.93 7.55
N ARG A 651 -15.40 26.33 8.77
CA ARG A 651 -15.63 25.40 9.89
C ARG A 651 -16.71 24.36 9.57
N ILE A 652 -17.88 24.80 9.08
CA ILE A 652 -18.98 23.90 8.70
C ILE A 652 -18.56 22.99 7.54
N THR A 653 -17.93 23.56 6.51
CA THR A 653 -17.49 22.80 5.33
C THR A 653 -16.48 21.73 5.72
N CYS A 654 -15.51 22.08 6.55
CA CYS A 654 -14.49 21.14 7.00
C CYS A 654 -15.07 20.06 7.92
N GLY A 655 -15.99 20.42 8.82
CA GLY A 655 -16.73 19.47 9.66
C GLY A 655 -17.47 18.41 8.83
N ALA A 656 -18.24 18.85 7.83
CA ALA A 656 -18.93 17.95 6.91
C ALA A 656 -17.98 16.98 6.20
N TRP A 657 -16.79 17.44 5.78
CA TRP A 657 -15.77 16.57 5.18
C TRP A 657 -15.18 15.55 6.18
N VAL A 658 -14.95 15.94 7.43
CA VAL A 658 -14.48 15.01 8.47
C VAL A 658 -15.55 13.96 8.78
N GLU A 659 -16.82 14.34 8.84
CA GLU A 659 -17.94 13.41 9.01
C GLU A 659 -18.03 12.41 7.86
N MET A 660 -18.00 12.89 6.62
CA MET A 660 -17.99 12.00 5.44
C MET A 660 -16.77 11.06 5.42
N LEU A 661 -15.61 11.56 5.87
CA LEU A 661 -14.39 10.77 5.99
C LEU A 661 -14.51 9.67 7.06
N THR A 662 -15.07 9.99 8.23
CA THR A 662 -15.31 9.01 9.31
C THR A 662 -16.38 7.99 8.93
N TYR A 663 -17.43 8.41 8.22
CA TYR A 663 -18.42 7.50 7.65
C TYR A 663 -17.75 6.51 6.69
N ALA A 664 -16.98 7.01 5.72
CA ALA A 664 -16.31 6.15 4.75
C ALA A 664 -15.32 5.19 5.43
N ALA A 665 -14.57 5.66 6.42
CA ALA A 665 -13.63 4.81 7.16
C ALA A 665 -14.32 3.68 7.94
N ARG A 666 -15.50 3.92 8.51
CA ARG A 666 -16.25 2.88 9.23
C ARG A 666 -16.89 1.86 8.29
N HIS A 667 -17.44 2.32 7.17
CA HIS A 667 -18.17 1.48 6.21
C HIS A 667 -17.23 0.77 5.23
N CYS A 668 -15.95 1.16 5.18
CA CYS A 668 -14.90 0.40 4.53
C CYS A 668 -14.63 -0.91 5.29
N ARG A 669 -14.62 -2.03 4.58
CA ARG A 669 -14.33 -3.35 5.17
C ARG A 669 -12.87 -3.39 5.65
N GLY A 670 -12.61 -4.04 6.79
CA GLY A 670 -11.27 -4.14 7.36
C GLY A 670 -10.21 -4.73 6.41
N ASP A 671 -10.59 -5.70 5.58
CA ASP A 671 -9.72 -6.28 4.55
C ASP A 671 -9.30 -5.26 3.48
N MET A 672 -10.16 -4.31 3.14
CA MET A 672 -9.85 -3.23 2.19
C MET A 672 -8.86 -2.22 2.78
N HIS A 673 -8.98 -1.91 4.07
CA HIS A 673 -7.96 -1.11 4.78
C HIS A 673 -6.59 -1.79 4.79
N ILE A 674 -6.56 -3.11 4.99
CA ILE A 674 -5.30 -3.87 4.93
C ILE A 674 -4.78 -3.97 3.50
N GLN A 675 -5.64 -4.14 2.50
CA GLN A 675 -5.23 -4.18 1.11
C GLN A 675 -4.52 -2.89 0.68
N SER A 676 -4.97 -1.72 1.16
CA SER A 676 -4.34 -0.43 0.82
C SER A 676 -2.89 -0.31 1.34
N LEU A 677 -2.53 -1.04 2.40
CA LEU A 677 -1.17 -1.13 2.93
C LEU A 677 -0.18 -1.77 1.93
N SER A 678 -0.63 -2.60 1.01
CA SER A 678 0.26 -3.11 -0.04
C SER A 678 0.58 -2.09 -1.14
N MET A 679 -0.19 -1.00 -1.21
CA MET A 679 -0.22 -0.03 -2.31
C MET A 679 0.26 1.38 -1.94
N GLY A 680 0.87 1.54 -0.76
CA GLY A 680 1.40 2.82 -0.28
C GLY A 680 0.66 3.41 0.93
N GLY A 681 -0.42 2.76 1.39
CA GLY A 681 -1.29 3.28 2.43
C GLY A 681 -2.23 4.36 1.92
N GLU A 682 -3.33 4.59 2.62
CA GLU A 682 -4.33 5.62 2.32
C GLU A 682 -4.70 6.34 3.63
N LEU A 683 -4.99 7.65 3.57
CA LEU A 683 -5.38 8.44 4.75
C LEU A 683 -6.59 7.83 5.47
N LEU A 684 -7.51 7.21 4.72
CA LEU A 684 -8.71 6.57 5.26
C LEU A 684 -8.38 5.46 6.24
N THR A 685 -7.28 4.72 6.03
CA THR A 685 -6.83 3.66 6.94
C THR A 685 -6.27 4.23 8.25
N LEU A 686 -5.63 5.40 8.20
CA LEU A 686 -5.22 6.11 9.42
C LEU A 686 -6.44 6.61 10.19
N VAL A 687 -7.40 7.24 9.52
CA VAL A 687 -8.64 7.71 10.15
C VAL A 687 -9.41 6.54 10.78
N TRP A 688 -9.54 5.42 10.08
CA TRP A 688 -10.14 4.19 10.62
C TRP A 688 -9.45 3.72 11.91
N LEU A 689 -8.12 3.65 11.91
CA LEU A 689 -7.39 3.21 13.10
C LEU A 689 -7.50 4.22 14.25
N LEU A 690 -7.46 5.53 13.96
CA LEU A 690 -7.67 6.58 14.96
C LEU A 690 -9.08 6.52 15.56
N MET A 691 -10.11 6.28 14.74
CA MET A 691 -11.47 6.04 15.22
C MET A 691 -11.56 4.80 16.13
N ALA A 692 -10.71 3.79 15.93
CA ALA A 692 -10.61 2.65 16.84
C ALA A 692 -10.03 3.05 18.21
N HIS A 693 -8.95 3.85 18.19
CA HIS A 693 -8.29 4.39 19.40
C HIS A 693 -9.22 5.29 20.21
N PHE A 694 -10.04 6.10 19.55
CA PHE A 694 -11.04 6.94 20.21
C PHE A 694 -12.38 6.25 20.47
N GLY A 695 -12.49 4.94 20.20
CA GLY A 695 -13.69 4.16 20.51
C GLY A 695 -14.91 4.40 19.61
N LEU A 696 -14.80 5.24 18.58
CA LEU A 696 -15.88 5.60 17.65
C LEU A 696 -16.42 4.42 16.84
N ILE A 697 -15.53 3.50 16.42
CA ILE A 697 -15.94 2.30 15.66
C ILE A 697 -16.88 1.40 16.48
N ARG A 698 -16.67 1.36 17.80
CA ARG A 698 -17.31 0.42 18.73
C ARG A 698 -18.54 1.02 19.42
N HIS A 699 -18.85 2.29 19.20
CA HIS A 699 -19.92 2.99 19.92
C HIS A 699 -21.32 2.58 19.43
N LYS A 700 -22.17 2.12 20.36
CA LYS A 700 -23.53 1.61 20.06
C LYS A 700 -24.47 2.69 19.50
N LYS A 701 -24.40 3.94 20.00
CA LYS A 701 -25.28 5.04 19.53
C LYS A 701 -25.00 5.43 18.07
N TRP A 702 -23.77 5.23 17.59
CA TRP A 702 -23.46 5.47 16.18
C TRP A 702 -24.24 4.53 15.25
N ARG A 703 -24.59 3.33 15.73
CA ARG A 703 -25.39 2.32 15.01
C ARG A 703 -26.84 2.79 14.77
N SER A 704 -27.36 3.69 15.62
CA SER A 704 -28.70 4.29 15.51
C SER A 704 -28.72 5.67 14.84
N HIS A 705 -27.66 6.47 14.97
CA HIS A 705 -27.56 7.80 14.33
C HIS A 705 -27.48 7.74 12.79
N ILE A 706 -26.96 6.66 12.20
CA ILE A 706 -26.91 6.49 10.73
C ILE A 706 -28.14 5.77 10.18
N SER A 707 -28.73 4.85 10.95
CA SER A 707 -29.84 4.03 10.45
C SER A 707 -31.19 4.73 10.51
N HIS A 708 -31.30 5.84 11.23
CA HIS A 708 -32.48 6.72 11.25
C HIS A 708 -32.01 8.18 11.12
N LYS A 709 -32.51 8.87 10.09
CA LYS A 709 -32.59 10.33 9.94
C LYS A 709 -32.02 11.13 11.13
N ARG A 710 -30.74 11.52 11.06
CA ARG A 710 -30.08 12.65 11.77
C ARG A 710 -28.57 12.36 11.91
N ILE A 711 -27.78 12.86 10.97
CA ILE A 711 -26.36 13.14 11.22
C ILE A 711 -26.04 14.63 11.14
N ILE A 712 -26.94 15.43 10.58
CA ILE A 712 -26.79 16.87 10.54
C ILE A 712 -28.18 17.41 10.92
N VAL A 713 -28.25 18.18 12.00
CA VAL A 713 -29.28 19.18 12.36
C VAL A 713 -30.39 18.81 13.33
N GLU A 714 -30.29 19.32 14.56
CA GLU A 714 -31.40 19.96 15.29
C GLU A 714 -30.79 20.96 16.29
N TRP A 715 -31.20 22.21 16.38
CA TRP A 715 -32.34 22.72 17.15
C TRP A 715 -32.71 24.14 16.71
N GLU A 716 -33.96 24.52 16.98
CA GLU A 716 -34.42 25.91 17.07
C GLU A 716 -34.92 26.19 18.51
N TYR A 717 -34.91 27.47 18.88
CA TYR A 717 -35.60 28.09 20.02
C TYR A 717 -34.86 28.31 21.35
N ARG A 718 -34.09 29.41 21.44
CA ARG A 718 -34.40 30.58 22.30
C ARG A 718 -33.28 31.62 22.28
N GLN A 719 -33.47 32.73 21.59
CA GLN A 719 -32.88 34.05 21.90
C GLN A 719 -33.74 35.15 21.23
N GLU A 720 -35.00 35.24 21.63
CA GLU A 720 -35.73 36.52 21.69
C GLU A 720 -36.33 36.58 23.09
N GLU A 721 -35.52 36.96 24.07
CA GLU A 721 -35.92 37.66 25.30
C GLU A 721 -34.69 37.74 26.21
N GLN A 722 -33.85 38.74 25.97
CA GLN A 722 -33.23 39.58 27.01
C GLN A 722 -32.41 40.69 26.34
N GLY A 723 -33.16 41.67 25.81
CA GLY A 723 -32.74 43.06 25.72
C GLY A 723 -33.80 43.87 26.42
N GLU A 724 -33.61 44.12 27.72
CA GLU A 724 -34.43 45.00 28.55
C GLU A 724 -34.57 46.40 27.92
N LEU A 725 -35.77 47.00 27.99
CA LEU A 725 -36.00 48.23 28.77
C LEU A 725 -37.46 48.74 28.62
N GLN A 726 -38.14 48.70 29.77
CA GLN A 726 -38.85 49.83 30.40
C GLN A 726 -40.20 50.35 29.84
N ILE A 727 -41.23 50.32 30.72
CA ILE A 727 -42.11 51.43 31.17
C ILE A 727 -43.61 51.03 31.30
N CYS A 728 -44.03 50.96 32.58
CA CYS A 728 -45.26 51.45 33.24
C CYS A 728 -46.71 51.10 32.83
N GLU A 729 -47.52 50.97 33.91
CA GLU A 729 -48.98 51.18 34.07
C GLU A 729 -49.92 50.06 33.54
N VAL A 730 -50.85 49.46 34.31
CA VAL A 730 -51.50 49.69 35.62
C VAL A 730 -51.76 48.34 36.28
#